data_AF-A0A955QZB0-F1
#
_entry.id   AF-A0A955QZB0-F1
#
_cell.length_a   1.000
_cell.length_b   1.000
_cell.length_c   1.000
_cell.angle_alpha   90.00
_cell.angle_beta   90.00
_cell.angle_gamma   90.00
#
_symmetry.space_group_name_H-M   'P 1'
#
loop_
_entity.id
_entity.type
_entity.pdbx_description
1 polymer ?
#
loop_
_entity_poly.entity_id
_entity_poly.type
_entity_poly.pdbx_seq_one_letter_code
_entity_poly.pdbx_strand_id
1 'polypeptide(L)'
;MGKYGQSFTQTDRLNLTKLLLAKFGDLHEIKIAHRDIADHSLWLSPSKEIALSNFISAYHQPIGTVGDYRSSLSVGAVEVKEMLDGSTSTPFQQDVHALGLVAWHLLTAQRMSPKSLENIQNEMLSSSEWYADVLLDAVTGKFKDASAFFDALKRAEPQGESIPTFDDSELEAYRHPINHTRQFPDEGEFLVSTDDKEVYVSEGRLVKAWLNVGGKGDDSVSNFRVLTFLRRLDKLAAVNPTYLPRIHEYGLAARSSSMYLVTDVVDGTTWADAAINESDKLGVIEKLTDAVEHLHGLGISHGDLHPHNVMLDKENGNVYLIDIPDFSHNTAEARNHRYSPENIDGSSSEQRDIFAVLRMSCELLGLEWGEESKTYPRVSDAIQSELNDVEFGFKDLGRFKKAITSAAKVEEQKFVEILLNGIDEQTTIFPDNGHLFVKFEASKKGENVLLVTFAGIGGTFCAFYDKEQRCFVGGLPPRIRSDVNFRVAEESQFEIGTAIRIKPGRPAQLSGLSEHLRDDDAFHRAIEMLQTVQPEIDESGLSQQLKDVFERAAASVGEERSDISFDISTQALWRAILATETESSPNIELNGASIKPSDTDSELILPYDADIDPLGAFASTDEVEALLIDQDGAEKVIGEVLLKKSALNEVRLNKVRSSAYGLKDGDPVFFRTKQDRASYRKRKAALERLLDREGVLPDLLDLFDPACNKDATAFNISVTDDDFARYDREDQHGNKISLNEQQREAFTKLLN
;
A
#
# COMPACT_ATOMS: atom_id res chain seq x y z
N MET A 1 -3.60 17.26 -24.93
CA MET A 1 -4.74 16.51 -25.52
C MET A 1 -4.40 15.66 -26.76
N GLY A 2 -3.56 16.11 -27.70
CA GLY A 2 -3.51 15.52 -29.05
C GLY A 2 -2.69 14.24 -29.32
N LYS A 3 -1.87 13.72 -28.38
CA LYS A 3 -0.97 12.57 -28.69
C LYS A 3 -1.54 11.19 -28.32
N TYR A 4 -2.42 11.12 -27.33
CA TYR A 4 -2.96 9.85 -26.77
C TYR A 4 -4.50 9.76 -26.72
N GLY A 5 -5.23 10.83 -27.10
CA GLY A 5 -6.70 10.84 -27.03
C GLY A 5 -7.37 9.83 -27.98
N GLN A 6 -6.74 9.53 -29.12
CA GLN A 6 -7.24 8.55 -30.08
C GLN A 6 -7.05 7.10 -29.63
N SER A 7 -6.09 6.81 -28.74
CA SER A 7 -5.86 5.45 -28.21
C SER A 7 -6.81 5.05 -27.09
N PHE A 8 -7.60 5.98 -26.55
CA PHE A 8 -8.60 5.69 -25.52
C PHE A 8 -9.91 5.20 -26.14
N THR A 9 -10.56 4.23 -25.48
CA THR A 9 -11.91 3.78 -25.83
C THR A 9 -12.94 4.89 -25.57
N GLN A 10 -14.15 4.79 -26.15
CA GLN A 10 -15.22 5.75 -25.90
C GLN A 10 -15.59 5.81 -24.40
N THR A 11 -15.61 4.66 -23.73
CA THR A 11 -15.82 4.55 -22.27
C THR A 11 -14.71 5.22 -21.47
N ASP A 12 -13.45 5.08 -21.88
CA ASP A 12 -12.32 5.73 -21.22
C ASP A 12 -12.38 7.25 -21.36
N ARG A 13 -12.72 7.75 -22.56
CA ARG A 13 -12.91 9.18 -22.80
C ARG A 13 -14.06 9.73 -21.95
N LEU A 14 -15.16 8.99 -21.83
CA LEU A 14 -16.29 9.37 -20.99
C LEU A 14 -15.92 9.40 -19.50
N ASN A 15 -15.19 8.41 -19.01
CA ASN A 15 -14.72 8.37 -17.63
C ASN A 15 -13.72 9.50 -17.32
N LEU A 16 -12.84 9.83 -18.26
CA LEU A 16 -11.94 11.00 -18.14
C LEU A 16 -12.72 12.32 -18.11
N THR A 17 -13.76 12.48 -18.93
CA THR A 17 -14.63 13.66 -18.90
C THR A 17 -15.31 13.78 -17.54
N LYS A 18 -15.86 12.68 -17.01
CA LYS A 18 -16.47 12.66 -15.68
C LYS A 18 -15.50 13.02 -14.57
N LEU A 19 -14.29 12.45 -14.59
CA LEU A 19 -13.25 12.73 -13.61
C LEU A 19 -12.80 14.20 -13.66
N LEU A 20 -12.70 14.77 -14.86
CA LEU A 20 -12.37 16.19 -15.05
C LEU A 20 -13.44 17.08 -14.42
N LEU A 21 -14.72 16.83 -14.74
CA LEU A 21 -15.83 17.63 -14.22
C LEU A 21 -15.98 17.49 -12.70
N ALA A 22 -15.78 16.29 -12.14
CA ALA A 22 -15.79 16.08 -10.69
C ALA A 22 -14.71 16.90 -9.98
N LYS A 23 -13.46 16.89 -10.48
CA LYS A 23 -12.36 17.71 -9.90
C LYS A 23 -12.67 19.21 -9.90
N PHE A 24 -13.30 19.71 -10.96
CA PHE A 24 -13.74 21.12 -10.99
C PHE A 24 -14.97 21.37 -10.11
N GLY A 25 -15.84 20.37 -9.93
CA GLY A 25 -16.91 20.39 -8.93
C GLY A 25 -16.37 20.59 -7.53
N ASP A 26 -15.36 19.80 -7.13
CA ASP A 26 -14.68 19.92 -5.83
C ASP A 26 -14.06 21.31 -5.65
N LEU A 27 -13.39 21.84 -6.69
CA LEU A 27 -12.83 23.19 -6.67
C LEU A 27 -13.92 24.26 -6.47
N HIS A 28 -15.04 24.16 -7.19
CA HIS A 28 -16.13 25.13 -7.09
C HIS A 28 -16.85 25.04 -5.74
N GLU A 29 -16.92 23.86 -5.12
CA GLU A 29 -17.47 23.64 -3.79
C GLU A 29 -16.68 24.40 -2.72
N ILE A 30 -15.34 24.30 -2.77
CA ILE A 30 -14.41 25.09 -1.93
C ILE A 30 -14.22 26.54 -2.42
N LYS A 31 -15.11 27.03 -3.30
CA LYS A 31 -15.19 28.40 -3.80
C LYS A 31 -13.98 28.86 -4.63
N ILE A 32 -13.30 27.94 -5.30
CA ILE A 32 -12.21 28.20 -6.22
C ILE A 32 -12.67 28.04 -7.68
N ALA A 33 -12.47 29.06 -8.51
CA ALA A 33 -12.58 28.99 -9.97
C ALA A 33 -11.18 29.13 -10.60
N HIS A 34 -10.84 28.28 -11.55
CA HIS A 34 -9.53 28.22 -12.20
C HIS A 34 -9.29 29.34 -13.22
N ARG A 35 -10.29 29.68 -14.04
CA ARG A 35 -10.33 30.79 -15.02
C ARG A 35 -9.33 30.74 -16.18
N ASP A 36 -8.66 29.62 -16.39
CA ASP A 36 -7.65 29.47 -17.43
C ASP A 36 -7.56 28.02 -17.89
N ILE A 37 -8.70 27.46 -18.29
CA ILE A 37 -8.86 26.06 -18.69
C ILE A 37 -8.58 25.95 -20.19
N ALA A 38 -7.45 25.34 -20.55
CA ALA A 38 -6.96 25.19 -21.91
C ALA A 38 -5.92 24.04 -21.98
N ASP A 39 -5.30 23.88 -23.14
CA ASP A 39 -4.32 22.81 -23.41
C ASP A 39 -3.03 22.87 -22.57
N HIS A 40 -2.71 24.03 -22.01
CA HIS A 40 -1.54 24.27 -21.16
C HIS A 40 -1.83 24.14 -19.65
N SER A 41 -3.10 24.07 -19.24
CA SER A 41 -3.52 23.92 -17.84
C SER A 41 -4.09 22.54 -17.51
N LEU A 42 -4.32 21.69 -18.53
CA LEU A 42 -4.84 20.35 -18.38
C LEU A 42 -3.85 19.28 -18.90
N TRP A 43 -3.39 18.42 -17.99
CA TRP A 43 -2.50 17.31 -18.30
C TRP A 43 -3.23 15.98 -18.14
N LEU A 44 -3.16 15.14 -19.18
CA LEU A 44 -3.71 13.78 -19.18
C LEU A 44 -2.57 12.78 -19.31
N SER A 45 -2.49 11.83 -18.38
CA SER A 45 -1.51 10.74 -18.44
C SER A 45 -2.04 9.51 -19.20
N PRO A 46 -1.15 8.65 -19.75
CA PRO A 46 -1.55 7.35 -20.29
C PRO A 46 -2.21 6.42 -19.26
N SER A 47 -1.95 6.63 -17.97
CA SER A 47 -2.56 5.93 -16.82
C SER A 47 -3.96 6.45 -16.44
N LYS A 48 -4.57 7.32 -17.26
CA LYS A 48 -5.92 7.89 -17.07
C LYS A 48 -6.04 8.85 -15.89
N GLU A 49 -4.96 9.57 -15.56
CA GLU A 49 -4.97 10.60 -14.53
C GLU A 49 -5.09 12.00 -15.13
N ILE A 50 -5.65 12.92 -14.34
CA ILE A 50 -5.86 14.32 -14.71
C ILE A 50 -5.17 15.21 -13.69
N ALA A 51 -4.19 15.99 -14.16
CA ALA A 51 -3.51 17.01 -13.37
C ALA A 51 -3.86 18.42 -13.90
N LEU A 52 -4.10 19.33 -12.95
CA LEU A 52 -4.44 20.73 -13.22
C LEU A 52 -3.22 21.60 -12.91
N SER A 53 -2.94 22.59 -13.76
CA SER A 53 -1.85 23.54 -13.57
C SER A 53 -2.28 24.96 -13.91
N ASN A 54 -1.47 25.95 -13.53
CA ASN A 54 -1.72 27.37 -13.82
C ASN A 54 -2.82 28.05 -12.97
N PHE A 55 -2.88 27.74 -11.67
CA PHE A 55 -3.76 28.40 -10.70
C PHE A 55 -3.44 29.89 -10.41
N ILE A 56 -2.49 30.50 -11.12
CA ILE A 56 -2.12 31.91 -10.91
C ILE A 56 -3.25 32.89 -11.28
N SER A 57 -4.15 32.46 -12.16
CA SER A 57 -5.37 33.13 -12.58
C SER A 57 -6.60 32.77 -11.73
N ALA A 58 -6.45 31.85 -10.76
CA ALA A 58 -7.55 31.32 -9.98
C ALA A 58 -8.20 32.38 -9.08
N TYR A 59 -9.51 32.25 -8.91
CA TYR A 59 -10.38 33.09 -8.11
C TYR A 59 -10.88 32.32 -6.89
N HIS A 60 -10.86 32.95 -5.71
CA HIS A 60 -11.38 32.38 -4.46
C HIS A 60 -12.32 33.39 -3.78
N GLN A 61 -13.46 32.93 -3.25
CA GLN A 61 -14.45 33.79 -2.56
C GLN A 61 -14.40 33.55 -1.03
N PRO A 62 -14.39 34.59 -0.16
CA PRO A 62 -14.61 36.02 -0.43
C PRO A 62 -13.33 36.79 -0.83
N ILE A 63 -13.54 37.99 -1.38
CA ILE A 63 -12.52 38.87 -1.98
C ILE A 63 -11.37 39.15 -1.00
N GLY A 64 -10.23 38.49 -1.24
CA GLY A 64 -8.93 39.04 -0.86
C GLY A 64 -8.54 40.15 -1.84
N THR A 65 -7.95 41.23 -1.32
CA THR A 65 -7.78 42.59 -1.85
C THR A 65 -6.99 42.77 -3.18
N VAL A 66 -7.03 41.82 -4.12
CA VAL A 66 -6.26 41.88 -5.39
C VAL A 66 -7.21 41.73 -6.58
N GLY A 67 -8.03 42.75 -6.81
CA GLY A 67 -9.21 42.70 -7.68
C GLY A 67 -9.00 42.94 -9.18
N ASP A 68 -7.87 43.49 -9.65
CA ASP A 68 -7.76 43.93 -11.07
C ASP A 68 -6.66 43.25 -11.91
N TYR A 69 -5.57 42.75 -11.31
CA TYR A 69 -4.44 42.21 -12.08
C TYR A 69 -4.65 40.79 -12.63
N ARG A 70 -5.54 40.00 -12.01
CA ARG A 70 -5.76 38.59 -12.38
C ARG A 70 -6.48 38.40 -13.72
N SER A 71 -7.32 39.37 -14.12
CA SER A 71 -7.96 39.36 -15.43
C SER A 71 -6.99 39.55 -16.59
N SER A 72 -5.84 40.18 -16.37
CA SER A 72 -4.80 40.39 -17.38
C SER A 72 -3.81 39.23 -17.49
N LEU A 73 -3.85 38.27 -16.56
CA LEU A 73 -2.96 37.11 -16.49
C LEU A 73 -3.60 35.82 -17.03
N SER A 74 -4.92 35.78 -17.15
CA SER A 74 -5.62 34.67 -17.79
C SER A 74 -5.49 34.81 -19.32
N VAL A 75 -4.98 33.75 -19.96
CA VAL A 75 -4.80 33.71 -21.41
C VAL A 75 -6.11 33.27 -22.08
N GLY A 76 -6.91 32.43 -21.41
CA GLY A 76 -8.20 31.93 -21.93
C GLY A 76 -9.45 32.76 -21.59
N ALA A 77 -9.46 33.59 -20.54
CA ALA A 77 -10.68 34.26 -20.08
C ALA A 77 -11.16 35.43 -20.98
N VAL A 78 -10.31 35.93 -21.89
CA VAL A 78 -10.66 37.03 -22.80
C VAL A 78 -11.57 36.52 -23.94
N GLU A 79 -11.28 35.35 -24.52
CA GLU A 79 -12.13 34.73 -25.57
C GLU A 79 -13.53 34.36 -25.04
N VAL A 80 -13.62 33.87 -23.80
CA VAL A 80 -14.90 33.49 -23.15
C VAL A 80 -15.81 34.70 -22.88
N LYS A 81 -15.23 35.90 -22.68
CA LYS A 81 -15.97 37.13 -22.39
C LYS A 81 -16.61 37.78 -23.61
N GLU A 82 -16.03 37.63 -24.80
CA GLU A 82 -16.54 38.23 -26.04
C GLU A 82 -17.75 37.46 -26.61
N MET A 83 -17.94 36.18 -26.24
CA MET A 83 -19.01 35.32 -26.77
C MET A 83 -20.33 35.35 -25.98
N LEU A 84 -20.31 35.71 -24.69
CA LEU A 84 -21.49 35.73 -23.81
C LEU A 84 -22.13 37.14 -23.78
N ASP A 85 -22.70 37.60 -24.89
CA ASP A 85 -23.47 38.85 -25.11
C ASP A 85 -23.77 39.69 -23.84
N GLY A 86 -22.75 40.39 -23.32
CA GLY A 86 -22.87 41.38 -22.23
C GLY A 86 -23.44 40.88 -20.89
N SER A 87 -23.62 39.58 -20.67
CA SER A 87 -24.13 39.05 -19.40
C SER A 87 -23.00 38.91 -18.36
N THR A 88 -23.24 39.33 -17.12
CA THR A 88 -22.26 39.22 -16.02
C THR A 88 -22.10 37.75 -15.60
N SER A 89 -21.27 37.00 -16.33
CA SER A 89 -20.93 35.60 -16.05
C SER A 89 -19.97 35.51 -14.85
N THR A 90 -20.26 34.61 -13.92
CA THR A 90 -19.41 34.34 -12.75
C THR A 90 -18.13 33.60 -13.15
N PRO A 91 -17.03 33.68 -12.36
CA PRO A 91 -15.82 32.90 -12.60
C PRO A 91 -16.07 31.39 -12.75
N PHE A 92 -17.02 30.85 -11.98
CA PHE A 92 -17.42 29.44 -12.06
C PHE A 92 -18.12 29.11 -13.39
N GLN A 93 -18.93 30.02 -13.91
CA GLN A 93 -19.57 29.86 -15.22
C GLN A 93 -18.57 29.95 -16.39
N GLN A 94 -17.52 30.75 -16.25
CA GLN A 94 -16.42 30.81 -17.22
C GLN A 94 -15.67 29.46 -17.29
N ASP A 95 -15.43 28.84 -16.14
CA ASP A 95 -14.84 27.50 -16.08
C ASP A 95 -15.75 26.46 -16.71
N VAL A 96 -17.06 26.48 -16.42
CA VAL A 96 -18.02 25.54 -17.01
C VAL A 96 -18.08 25.67 -18.53
N HIS A 97 -18.06 26.90 -19.06
CA HIS A 97 -18.01 27.14 -20.50
C HIS A 97 -16.77 26.47 -21.12
N ALA A 98 -15.58 26.73 -20.56
CA ALA A 98 -14.34 26.15 -21.05
C ALA A 98 -14.30 24.61 -20.90
N LEU A 99 -14.83 24.08 -19.80
CA LEU A 99 -14.99 22.63 -19.58
C LEU A 99 -15.92 22.00 -20.61
N GLY A 100 -16.99 22.67 -21.03
CA GLY A 100 -17.88 22.20 -22.09
C GLY A 100 -17.14 22.01 -23.43
N LEU A 101 -16.29 22.98 -23.79
CA LEU A 101 -15.46 22.91 -24.99
C LEU A 101 -14.41 21.78 -24.91
N VAL A 102 -13.74 21.65 -23.76
CA VAL A 102 -12.75 20.58 -23.54
C VAL A 102 -13.40 19.20 -23.54
N ALA A 103 -14.55 19.05 -22.89
CA ALA A 103 -15.30 17.79 -22.82
C ALA A 103 -15.73 17.30 -24.21
N TRP A 104 -16.19 18.21 -25.08
CA TRP A 104 -16.50 17.88 -26.48
C TRP A 104 -15.31 17.30 -27.22
N HIS A 105 -14.17 17.98 -27.16
CA HIS A 105 -12.95 17.54 -27.83
C HIS A 105 -12.38 16.23 -27.24
N LEU A 106 -12.55 16.01 -25.94
CA LEU A 106 -12.14 14.76 -25.30
C LEU A 106 -13.02 13.58 -25.76
N LEU A 107 -14.35 13.74 -25.76
CA LEU A 107 -15.30 12.69 -26.16
C LEU A 107 -15.18 12.35 -27.65
N THR A 108 -15.04 13.37 -28.51
CA THR A 108 -14.87 13.20 -29.96
C THR A 108 -13.45 12.82 -30.38
N ALA A 109 -12.49 12.78 -29.43
CA ALA A 109 -11.06 12.58 -29.67
C ALA A 109 -10.48 13.52 -30.74
N GLN A 110 -10.97 14.76 -30.78
CA GLN A 110 -10.48 15.80 -31.67
C GLN A 110 -9.45 16.70 -30.96
N ARG A 111 -8.47 17.18 -31.72
CA ARG A 111 -7.49 18.14 -31.20
C ARG A 111 -8.12 19.55 -31.20
N MET A 112 -8.05 20.24 -30.07
CA MET A 112 -8.43 21.65 -30.00
C MET A 112 -7.56 22.49 -30.94
N SER A 113 -8.21 23.27 -31.80
CA SER A 113 -7.59 24.20 -32.73
C SER A 113 -8.56 25.37 -33.02
N PRO A 114 -8.08 26.52 -33.50
CA PRO A 114 -8.98 27.64 -33.85
C PRO A 114 -10.10 27.25 -34.82
N LYS A 115 -9.79 26.39 -35.79
CA LYS A 115 -10.78 25.88 -36.76
C LYS A 115 -11.83 24.96 -36.14
N SER A 116 -11.47 24.16 -35.14
CA SER A 116 -12.43 23.28 -34.46
C SER A 116 -13.33 24.08 -33.51
N LEU A 117 -12.81 25.16 -32.91
CA LEU A 117 -13.57 26.06 -32.04
C LEU A 117 -14.59 26.92 -32.81
N GLU A 118 -14.31 27.34 -34.04
CA GLU A 118 -15.26 28.11 -34.87
C GLU A 118 -16.53 27.32 -35.24
N ASN A 119 -16.42 26.00 -35.42
CA ASN A 119 -17.55 25.15 -35.85
C ASN A 119 -18.18 24.32 -34.72
N ILE A 120 -17.63 24.36 -33.50
CA ILE A 120 -18.01 23.45 -32.41
C ILE A 120 -19.49 23.49 -32.03
N GLN A 121 -20.12 24.67 -32.02
CA GLN A 121 -21.54 24.79 -31.67
C GLN A 121 -22.44 24.16 -32.73
N ASN A 122 -22.07 24.30 -34.02
CA ASN A 122 -22.79 23.66 -35.12
C ASN A 122 -22.60 22.13 -35.09
N GLU A 123 -21.41 21.65 -34.72
CA GLU A 123 -21.14 20.23 -34.53
C GLU A 123 -21.93 19.63 -33.35
N MET A 124 -22.02 20.34 -32.22
CA MET A 124 -22.87 19.96 -31.09
C MET A 124 -24.35 19.89 -31.48
N LEU A 125 -24.86 20.91 -32.17
CA LEU A 125 -26.25 20.99 -32.63
C LEU A 125 -26.62 19.92 -33.68
N SER A 126 -25.64 19.43 -34.44
CA SER A 126 -25.86 18.41 -35.48
C SER A 126 -25.54 16.98 -35.03
N SER A 127 -25.06 16.80 -33.80
CA SER A 127 -24.73 15.50 -33.23
C SER A 127 -25.94 14.79 -32.67
N SER A 128 -26.04 13.48 -32.89
CA SER A 128 -27.05 12.62 -32.29
C SER A 128 -26.58 11.95 -30.98
N GLU A 129 -25.41 12.33 -30.47
CA GLU A 129 -24.86 11.77 -29.24
C GLU A 129 -25.61 12.30 -28.01
N TRP A 130 -25.88 11.43 -27.03
CA TRP A 130 -26.69 11.78 -25.85
C TRP A 130 -26.12 12.92 -24.99
N TYR A 131 -24.79 13.10 -25.02
CA TYR A 131 -24.11 14.15 -24.27
C TYR A 131 -24.13 15.51 -24.97
N ALA A 132 -24.50 15.59 -26.25
CA ALA A 132 -24.37 16.80 -27.06
C ALA A 132 -25.18 17.98 -26.52
N ASP A 133 -26.44 17.75 -26.15
CA ASP A 133 -27.32 18.79 -25.60
C ASP A 133 -26.81 19.33 -24.25
N VAL A 134 -26.28 18.46 -23.39
CA VAL A 134 -25.73 18.84 -22.09
C VAL A 134 -24.44 19.66 -22.25
N LEU A 135 -23.59 19.29 -23.19
CA LEU A 135 -22.38 20.06 -23.49
C LEU A 135 -22.71 21.42 -24.11
N LEU A 136 -23.75 21.49 -24.95
CA LEU A 136 -24.25 22.76 -25.50
C LEU A 136 -24.79 23.67 -24.38
N ASP A 137 -25.50 23.11 -23.40
CA ASP A 137 -25.97 23.86 -22.22
C ASP A 137 -24.80 24.42 -21.38
N ALA A 138 -23.68 23.70 -21.30
CA ALA A 138 -22.47 24.17 -20.64
C ALA A 138 -21.79 25.32 -21.41
N VAL A 139 -21.62 25.16 -22.73
CA VAL A 139 -21.02 26.18 -23.61
C VAL A 139 -21.92 27.42 -23.75
N THR A 140 -23.23 27.30 -23.56
CA THR A 140 -24.15 28.46 -23.55
C THR A 140 -24.34 29.08 -22.16
N GLY A 141 -23.61 28.60 -21.15
CA GLY A 141 -23.56 29.21 -19.81
C GLY A 141 -24.79 28.93 -18.92
N LYS A 142 -25.54 27.85 -19.17
CA LYS A 142 -26.76 27.53 -18.40
C LYS A 142 -26.49 26.92 -17.02
N PHE A 143 -25.30 26.38 -16.78
CA PHE A 143 -24.92 25.83 -15.48
C PHE A 143 -24.20 26.86 -14.63
N LYS A 144 -24.52 26.89 -13.33
CA LYS A 144 -23.91 27.81 -12.36
C LYS A 144 -22.48 27.41 -11.95
N ASP A 145 -22.17 26.12 -11.94
CA ASP A 145 -20.91 25.53 -11.48
C ASP A 145 -20.69 24.14 -12.11
N ALA A 146 -19.48 23.59 -11.94
CA ALA A 146 -19.08 22.31 -12.53
C ALA A 146 -19.82 21.12 -11.91
N SER A 147 -20.27 21.21 -10.65
CA SER A 147 -21.10 20.19 -10.01
C SER A 147 -22.46 20.07 -10.70
N ALA A 148 -23.14 21.20 -10.95
CA ALA A 148 -24.41 21.21 -11.68
C ALA A 148 -24.27 20.68 -13.12
N PHE A 149 -23.13 20.95 -13.76
CA PHE A 149 -22.81 20.40 -15.07
C PHE A 149 -22.57 18.89 -15.03
N PHE A 150 -21.80 18.40 -14.05
CA PHE A 150 -21.56 16.97 -13.84
C PHE A 150 -22.87 16.20 -13.58
N ASP A 151 -23.74 16.72 -12.72
CA ASP A 151 -25.05 16.13 -12.42
C ASP A 151 -25.96 16.08 -13.65
N ALA A 152 -25.89 17.09 -14.52
CA ALA A 152 -26.63 17.10 -15.77
C ALA A 152 -26.10 16.04 -16.75
N LEU A 153 -24.78 15.89 -16.86
CA LEU A 153 -24.15 14.87 -17.69
C LEU A 153 -24.50 13.46 -17.19
N LYS A 154 -24.46 13.24 -15.87
CA LYS A 154 -24.83 11.97 -15.24
C LYS A 154 -26.30 11.60 -15.46
N ARG A 155 -27.22 12.57 -15.45
CA ARG A 155 -28.65 12.33 -15.71
C ARG A 155 -28.95 12.03 -17.19
N ALA A 156 -28.19 12.62 -18.10
CA ALA A 156 -28.34 12.40 -19.53
C ALA A 156 -27.66 11.11 -20.01
N GLU A 157 -26.75 10.56 -19.21
CA GLU A 157 -26.06 9.30 -19.51
C GLU A 157 -27.09 8.16 -19.66
N PRO A 158 -27.10 7.45 -20.81
CA PRO A 158 -27.92 6.26 -20.99
C PRO A 158 -27.59 5.25 -19.90
N GLN A 159 -28.61 4.65 -19.27
CA GLN A 159 -28.40 3.55 -18.35
C GLN A 159 -27.73 2.40 -19.09
N GLY A 160 -26.40 2.29 -18.97
CA GLY A 160 -25.70 1.06 -19.31
C GLY A 160 -26.14 -0.02 -18.34
N GLU A 161 -26.34 -1.25 -18.82
CA GLU A 161 -26.48 -2.39 -17.93
C GLU A 161 -25.28 -2.39 -16.97
N SER A 162 -25.57 -2.38 -15.67
CA SER A 162 -24.55 -2.50 -14.64
C SER A 162 -23.76 -3.78 -14.92
N ILE A 163 -22.48 -3.65 -15.27
CA ILE A 163 -21.56 -4.79 -15.24
C ILE A 163 -21.49 -5.17 -13.76
N PRO A 164 -22.05 -6.32 -13.33
CA PRO A 164 -22.00 -6.69 -11.93
C PRO A 164 -20.54 -7.03 -11.64
N THR A 165 -19.84 -6.16 -10.90
CA THR A 165 -18.53 -6.47 -10.32
C THR A 165 -18.64 -7.43 -9.14
N PHE A 166 -19.88 -7.79 -8.77
CA PHE A 166 -20.21 -8.62 -7.62
C PHE A 166 -21.11 -9.79 -8.06
N ASP A 167 -20.73 -11.02 -7.69
CA ASP A 167 -21.58 -12.20 -7.87
C ASP A 167 -22.45 -12.40 -6.63
N ASP A 168 -23.75 -12.10 -6.76
CA ASP A 168 -24.75 -12.29 -5.70
C ASP A 168 -24.82 -13.74 -5.19
N SER A 169 -24.34 -14.72 -5.96
CA SER A 169 -24.30 -16.13 -5.54
C SER A 169 -23.41 -16.35 -4.31
N GLU A 170 -22.41 -15.50 -4.08
CA GLU A 170 -21.52 -15.58 -2.91
C GLU A 170 -22.26 -15.36 -1.58
N LEU A 171 -23.41 -14.65 -1.61
CA LEU A 171 -24.24 -14.45 -0.43
C LEU A 171 -25.10 -15.66 -0.09
N GLU A 172 -25.37 -16.57 -1.02
CA GLU A 172 -26.27 -17.70 -0.78
C GLU A 172 -25.75 -18.64 0.33
N ALA A 173 -24.43 -18.73 0.51
CA ALA A 173 -23.82 -19.48 1.61
C ALA A 173 -24.23 -18.97 3.01
N TYR A 174 -24.60 -17.69 3.12
CA TYR A 174 -25.02 -17.05 4.37
C TYR A 174 -26.54 -16.90 4.48
N ARG A 175 -27.31 -17.32 3.46
CA ARG A 175 -28.78 -17.18 3.45
C ARG A 175 -29.43 -18.34 4.19
N HIS A 176 -30.11 -18.01 5.28
CA HIS A 176 -30.88 -18.96 6.08
C HIS A 176 -32.38 -18.79 5.80
N PRO A 177 -33.13 -19.87 5.57
CA PRO A 177 -34.57 -19.83 5.27
C PRO A 177 -35.42 -19.59 6.53
N ILE A 178 -34.99 -18.66 7.38
CA ILE A 178 -35.60 -18.33 8.66
C ILE A 178 -36.20 -16.93 8.62
N ASN A 179 -37.11 -16.68 9.56
CA ASN A 179 -37.51 -15.33 9.95
C ASN A 179 -36.89 -15.10 11.33
N HIS A 180 -36.03 -14.09 11.46
CA HIS A 180 -35.17 -13.96 12.64
C HIS A 180 -35.97 -13.83 13.95
N THR A 181 -37.05 -13.04 14.00
CA THR A 181 -37.89 -12.88 15.21
C THR A 181 -38.68 -14.13 15.58
N ARG A 182 -38.90 -15.07 14.65
CA ARG A 182 -39.50 -16.37 14.98
C ARG A 182 -38.48 -17.38 15.49
N GLN A 183 -37.25 -17.30 14.97
CA GLN A 183 -36.16 -18.18 15.37
C GLN A 183 -35.59 -17.77 16.73
N PHE A 184 -35.50 -16.46 16.95
CA PHE A 184 -35.01 -15.82 18.15
C PHE A 184 -36.12 -14.89 18.67
N PRO A 185 -37.12 -15.42 19.41
CA PRO A 185 -38.21 -14.62 19.93
C PRO A 185 -37.71 -13.61 20.96
N ASP A 186 -38.33 -12.45 20.97
CA ASP A 186 -38.11 -11.40 21.96
C ASP A 186 -38.75 -11.78 23.30
N GLU A 187 -37.94 -11.89 24.35
CA GLU A 187 -38.40 -12.30 25.69
C GLU A 187 -38.60 -11.12 26.65
N GLY A 188 -38.42 -9.87 26.20
CA GLY A 188 -38.43 -8.68 27.05
C GLY A 188 -38.30 -7.35 26.31
N GLU A 189 -37.68 -6.36 26.96
CA GLU A 189 -37.42 -5.04 26.37
C GLU A 189 -36.23 -5.06 25.40
N PHE A 190 -36.36 -4.31 24.30
CA PHE A 190 -35.27 -4.10 23.34
C PHE A 190 -34.21 -3.17 23.95
N LEU A 191 -32.94 -3.56 23.83
CA LEU A 191 -31.79 -2.72 24.16
C LEU A 191 -31.64 -1.58 23.15
N VAL A 192 -31.87 -1.89 21.87
CA VAL A 192 -31.94 -0.92 20.77
C VAL A 192 -33.09 -1.32 19.86
N SER A 193 -33.89 -0.34 19.44
CA SER A 193 -34.92 -0.52 18.41
C SER A 193 -35.00 0.75 17.58
N THR A 194 -34.52 0.66 16.34
CA THR A 194 -34.60 1.71 15.32
C THR A 194 -35.16 1.10 14.02
N ASP A 195 -35.47 1.94 13.04
CA ASP A 195 -35.95 1.48 11.73
C ASP A 195 -34.92 0.60 10.98
N ASP A 196 -33.64 0.69 11.36
CA ASP A 196 -32.51 0.01 10.71
C ASP A 196 -31.92 -1.14 11.55
N LYS A 197 -32.06 -1.11 12.87
CA LYS A 197 -31.36 -2.03 13.79
C LYS A 197 -32.17 -2.34 15.04
N GLU A 198 -32.19 -3.62 15.39
CA GLU A 198 -32.77 -4.12 16.63
C GLU A 198 -31.71 -4.90 17.42
N VAL A 199 -31.67 -4.70 18.74
CA VAL A 199 -30.81 -5.44 19.66
C VAL A 199 -31.62 -5.85 20.87
N TYR A 200 -31.67 -7.15 21.16
CA TYR A 200 -32.46 -7.72 22.26
C TYR A 200 -31.84 -9.02 22.77
N VAL A 201 -32.37 -9.54 23.87
CA VAL A 201 -31.97 -10.83 24.45
C VAL A 201 -33.03 -11.87 24.14
N SER A 202 -32.59 -13.05 23.69
CA SER A 202 -33.42 -14.20 23.38
C SER A 202 -32.77 -15.47 23.91
N GLU A 203 -33.46 -16.21 24.79
CA GLU A 203 -32.97 -17.44 25.44
C GLU A 203 -31.58 -17.28 26.10
N GLY A 204 -31.32 -16.11 26.69
CA GLY A 204 -30.04 -15.77 27.32
C GLY A 204 -28.89 -15.44 26.36
N ARG A 205 -29.18 -15.24 25.06
CA ARG A 205 -28.23 -14.79 24.04
C ARG A 205 -28.56 -13.39 23.54
N LEU A 206 -27.54 -12.62 23.17
CA LEU A 206 -27.72 -11.32 22.56
C LEU A 206 -27.97 -11.50 21.06
N VAL A 207 -29.06 -10.92 20.55
CA VAL A 207 -29.42 -10.92 19.14
C VAL A 207 -29.31 -9.50 18.63
N LYS A 208 -28.49 -9.30 17.60
CA LYS A 208 -28.48 -8.08 16.78
C LYS A 208 -29.07 -8.39 15.43
N ALA A 209 -30.05 -7.62 14.99
CA ALA A 209 -30.64 -7.71 13.67
C ALA A 209 -30.53 -6.36 12.96
N TRP A 210 -29.97 -6.35 11.76
CA TRP A 210 -29.99 -5.21 10.85
C TRP A 210 -31.09 -5.43 9.82
N LEU A 211 -32.09 -4.55 9.85
CA LEU A 211 -33.32 -4.67 9.07
C LEU A 211 -33.09 -4.18 7.63
N ASN A 212 -33.80 -4.77 6.67
CA ASN A 212 -33.69 -4.44 5.24
C ASN A 212 -32.28 -4.62 4.65
N VAL A 213 -31.49 -5.54 5.21
CA VAL A 213 -30.13 -5.86 4.76
C VAL A 213 -30.09 -7.18 4.00
N GLY A 214 -29.46 -7.18 2.83
CA GLY A 214 -29.13 -8.39 2.09
C GLY A 214 -30.37 -9.07 1.52
N GLY A 215 -31.37 -8.28 1.11
CA GLY A 215 -32.53 -8.77 0.37
C GLY A 215 -32.13 -9.36 -0.99
N LYS A 216 -33.00 -10.17 -1.60
CA LYS A 216 -32.80 -10.57 -3.00
C LYS A 216 -33.17 -9.40 -3.91
N GLY A 217 -32.22 -8.93 -4.72
CA GLY A 217 -32.41 -7.79 -5.64
C GLY A 217 -31.92 -6.44 -5.12
N ASP A 218 -31.15 -6.43 -4.03
CA ASP A 218 -30.44 -5.22 -3.55
C ASP A 218 -29.30 -4.82 -4.50
N ASP A 219 -28.88 -3.55 -4.43
CA ASP A 219 -27.78 -3.00 -5.25
C ASP A 219 -26.45 -3.75 -5.03
N SER A 220 -25.68 -3.95 -6.11
CA SER A 220 -24.43 -4.71 -6.10
C SER A 220 -23.36 -4.15 -5.15
N VAL A 221 -23.33 -2.83 -4.92
CA VAL A 221 -22.40 -2.20 -3.96
C VAL A 221 -22.84 -2.50 -2.52
N SER A 222 -24.14 -2.49 -2.26
CA SER A 222 -24.71 -2.90 -0.98
C SER A 222 -24.39 -4.37 -0.69
N ASN A 223 -24.62 -5.26 -1.66
CA ASN A 223 -24.35 -6.69 -1.51
C ASN A 223 -22.86 -7.01 -1.30
N PHE A 224 -21.95 -6.28 -1.97
CA PHE A 224 -20.52 -6.38 -1.71
C PHE A 224 -20.13 -6.00 -0.28
N ARG A 225 -20.73 -4.92 0.27
CA ARG A 225 -20.50 -4.51 1.67
C ARG A 225 -21.04 -5.54 2.65
N VAL A 226 -22.22 -6.09 2.39
CA VAL A 226 -22.81 -7.17 3.19
C VAL A 226 -21.91 -8.40 3.18
N LEU A 227 -21.43 -8.84 2.02
CA LEU A 227 -20.51 -9.98 1.93
C LEU A 227 -19.20 -9.72 2.67
N THR A 228 -18.62 -8.53 2.51
CA THR A 228 -17.38 -8.14 3.21
C THR A 228 -17.57 -8.20 4.72
N PHE A 229 -18.71 -7.74 5.21
CA PHE A 229 -19.07 -7.83 6.64
C PHE A 229 -19.26 -9.28 7.10
N LEU A 230 -19.97 -10.11 6.34
CA LEU A 230 -20.17 -11.53 6.67
C LEU A 230 -18.84 -12.31 6.70
N ARG A 231 -17.92 -12.05 5.76
CA ARG A 231 -16.56 -12.62 5.79
C ARG A 231 -15.75 -12.15 7.01
N ARG A 232 -15.98 -10.92 7.48
CA ARG A 232 -15.40 -10.42 8.74
C ARG A 232 -15.98 -11.19 9.93
N LEU A 233 -17.27 -11.53 9.92
CA LEU A 233 -17.88 -12.40 10.92
C LEU A 233 -17.31 -13.82 10.89
N ASP A 234 -17.06 -14.40 9.71
CA ASP A 234 -16.37 -15.71 9.59
C ASP A 234 -15.02 -15.69 10.31
N LYS A 235 -14.22 -14.66 10.05
CA LYS A 235 -12.90 -14.50 10.68
C LYS A 235 -13.00 -14.38 12.20
N LEU A 236 -13.93 -13.55 12.70
CA LEU A 236 -14.14 -13.37 14.14
C LEU A 236 -14.65 -14.64 14.82
N ALA A 237 -15.59 -15.35 14.19
CA ALA A 237 -16.12 -16.61 14.69
C ALA A 237 -15.05 -17.72 14.71
N ALA A 238 -14.17 -17.76 13.69
CA ALA A 238 -13.09 -18.74 13.62
C ALA A 238 -11.98 -18.49 14.66
N VAL A 239 -11.57 -17.23 14.85
CA VAL A 239 -10.56 -16.87 15.85
C VAL A 239 -11.12 -16.95 17.27
N ASN A 240 -12.39 -16.60 17.45
CA ASN A 240 -13.09 -16.53 18.74
C ASN A 240 -12.28 -15.81 19.84
N PRO A 241 -11.97 -14.51 19.66
CA PRO A 241 -11.14 -13.78 20.63
C PRO A 241 -11.79 -13.70 22.01
N THR A 242 -11.00 -13.88 23.07
CA THR A 242 -11.51 -13.93 24.46
C THR A 242 -12.08 -12.61 24.97
N TYR A 243 -11.74 -11.49 24.33
CA TYR A 243 -12.21 -10.14 24.65
C TYR A 243 -13.43 -9.72 23.83
N LEU A 244 -14.02 -10.62 23.04
CA LEU A 244 -15.30 -10.43 22.36
C LEU A 244 -16.33 -11.45 22.87
N PRO A 245 -17.62 -11.10 22.90
CA PRO A 245 -18.68 -12.09 23.13
C PRO A 245 -18.62 -13.16 22.06
N ARG A 246 -18.72 -14.44 22.45
CA ARG A 246 -18.64 -15.56 21.51
C ARG A 246 -19.77 -15.44 20.48
N ILE A 247 -19.41 -15.56 19.20
CA ILE A 247 -20.37 -15.64 18.11
C ILE A 247 -20.91 -17.06 18.01
N HIS A 248 -22.23 -17.22 18.08
CA HIS A 248 -22.92 -18.51 17.95
C HIS A 248 -23.50 -18.71 16.56
N GLU A 249 -24.15 -17.69 16.02
CA GLU A 249 -24.84 -17.77 14.73
C GLU A 249 -24.90 -16.40 14.06
N TYR A 250 -24.85 -16.37 12.73
CA TYR A 250 -25.04 -15.17 11.93
C TYR A 250 -25.43 -15.54 10.50
N GLY A 251 -25.97 -14.57 9.78
CA GLY A 251 -26.26 -14.70 8.36
C GLY A 251 -27.39 -13.78 7.93
N LEU A 252 -28.00 -14.13 6.80
CA LEU A 252 -29.10 -13.40 6.18
C LEU A 252 -30.40 -14.20 6.37
N ALA A 253 -31.32 -13.69 7.17
CA ALA A 253 -32.63 -14.28 7.39
C ALA A 253 -33.55 -13.98 6.20
N ALA A 254 -33.65 -14.92 5.26
CA ALA A 254 -34.30 -14.72 3.97
C ALA A 254 -35.82 -14.43 4.06
N ARG A 255 -36.50 -14.85 5.14
CA ARG A 255 -37.95 -14.61 5.31
C ARG A 255 -38.28 -13.30 6.04
N SER A 256 -37.28 -12.60 6.56
CA SER A 256 -37.43 -11.29 7.20
C SER A 256 -36.59 -10.20 6.55
N SER A 257 -35.82 -10.53 5.50
CA SER A 257 -34.91 -9.59 4.82
C SER A 257 -34.02 -8.83 5.79
N SER A 258 -33.38 -9.56 6.71
CA SER A 258 -32.55 -8.98 7.76
C SER A 258 -31.26 -9.77 7.90
N MET A 259 -30.16 -9.07 8.15
CA MET A 259 -28.93 -9.69 8.62
C MET A 259 -29.01 -9.84 10.13
N TYR A 260 -28.51 -10.95 10.67
CA TYR A 260 -28.54 -11.19 12.11
C TYR A 260 -27.19 -11.72 12.62
N LEU A 261 -26.93 -11.45 13.89
CA LEU A 261 -25.79 -11.91 14.66
C LEU A 261 -26.26 -12.29 16.07
N VAL A 262 -25.91 -13.49 16.52
CA VAL A 262 -26.23 -14.03 17.83
C VAL A 262 -24.94 -14.28 18.60
N THR A 263 -24.81 -13.65 19.77
CA THR A 263 -23.63 -13.79 20.64
C THR A 263 -24.00 -14.13 22.08
N ASP A 264 -22.99 -14.43 22.89
CA ASP A 264 -23.15 -14.40 24.35
C ASP A 264 -23.58 -13.02 24.84
N VAL A 265 -24.35 -12.98 25.93
CA VAL A 265 -24.57 -11.77 26.73
C VAL A 265 -23.41 -11.66 27.73
N VAL A 266 -22.77 -10.49 27.78
CA VAL A 266 -21.72 -10.22 28.77
C VAL A 266 -22.37 -9.83 30.10
N ASP A 267 -22.21 -10.65 31.14
CA ASP A 267 -22.61 -10.28 32.50
C ASP A 267 -21.48 -9.48 33.17
N GLY A 268 -21.54 -8.17 33.00
CA GLY A 268 -20.49 -7.27 33.46
C GLY A 268 -21.01 -5.88 33.81
N THR A 269 -20.11 -5.03 34.29
CA THR A 269 -20.33 -3.59 34.41
C THR A 269 -19.58 -2.85 33.31
N THR A 270 -20.16 -1.79 32.75
CA THR A 270 -19.45 -0.96 31.77
C THR A 270 -18.22 -0.32 32.41
N TRP A 271 -17.21 0.03 31.61
CA TRP A 271 -16.03 0.77 32.08
C TRP A 271 -16.41 2.10 32.72
N ALA A 272 -17.51 2.74 32.26
CA ALA A 272 -18.02 3.97 32.83
C ALA A 272 -18.50 3.80 34.30
N ASP A 273 -19.10 2.66 34.61
CA ASP A 273 -19.76 2.39 35.89
C ASP A 273 -18.93 1.50 36.83
N ALA A 274 -17.86 0.89 36.33
CA ALA A 274 -17.08 -0.09 37.08
C ALA A 274 -16.25 0.55 38.20
N ALA A 275 -16.42 0.06 39.42
CA ALA A 275 -15.58 0.40 40.57
C ALA A 275 -14.34 -0.52 40.60
N ILE A 276 -13.22 -0.06 40.04
CA ILE A 276 -11.96 -0.82 39.97
C ILE A 276 -11.03 -0.40 41.10
N ASN A 277 -10.50 -1.37 41.86
CA ASN A 277 -9.51 -1.10 42.91
C ASN A 277 -8.23 -0.52 42.30
N GLU A 278 -7.55 0.39 43.01
CA GLU A 278 -6.30 1.01 42.54
C GLU A 278 -5.21 0.00 42.13
N SER A 279 -5.13 -1.15 42.80
CA SER A 279 -4.17 -2.21 42.46
C SER A 279 -4.42 -2.87 41.10
N ASP A 280 -5.66 -2.85 40.63
CA ASP A 280 -6.11 -3.64 39.48
C ASP A 280 -6.25 -2.78 38.22
N LYS A 281 -6.28 -1.44 38.37
CA LYS A 281 -6.43 -0.49 37.26
C LYS A 281 -5.42 -0.70 36.14
N LEU A 282 -4.14 -0.86 36.46
CA LEU A 282 -3.10 -1.08 35.46
C LEU A 282 -3.29 -2.41 34.71
N GLY A 283 -3.68 -3.48 35.43
CA GLY A 283 -3.94 -4.78 34.80
C GLY A 283 -5.18 -4.74 33.87
N VAL A 284 -6.21 -3.96 34.24
CA VAL A 284 -7.38 -3.76 33.37
C VAL A 284 -7.01 -2.94 32.12
N ILE A 285 -6.18 -1.90 32.27
CA ILE A 285 -5.66 -1.11 31.15
C ILE A 285 -4.81 -1.99 30.21
N GLU A 286 -3.97 -2.86 30.76
CA GLU A 286 -3.17 -3.81 29.98
C GLU A 286 -4.08 -4.75 29.18
N LYS A 287 -5.10 -5.35 29.79
CA LYS A 287 -6.09 -6.18 29.08
C LYS A 287 -6.81 -5.44 27.96
N LEU A 288 -7.19 -4.17 28.17
CA LEU A 288 -7.81 -3.35 27.13
C LEU A 288 -6.83 -3.06 25.97
N THR A 289 -5.59 -2.73 26.32
CA THR A 289 -4.51 -2.45 25.35
C THR A 289 -4.23 -3.68 24.48
N ASP A 290 -4.11 -4.86 25.10
CA ASP A 290 -3.89 -6.14 24.43
C ASP A 290 -5.09 -6.52 23.54
N ALA A 291 -6.31 -6.30 24.00
CA ALA A 291 -7.53 -6.57 23.23
C ALA A 291 -7.58 -5.73 21.94
N VAL A 292 -7.28 -4.43 22.02
CA VAL A 292 -7.29 -3.53 20.87
C VAL A 292 -6.13 -3.84 19.91
N GLU A 293 -4.92 -4.10 20.43
CA GLU A 293 -3.77 -4.47 19.61
C GLU A 293 -4.02 -5.78 18.83
N HIS A 294 -4.56 -6.80 19.49
CA HIS A 294 -4.92 -8.06 18.83
C HIS A 294 -6.05 -7.86 17.81
N LEU A 295 -7.07 -7.04 18.12
CA LEU A 295 -8.15 -6.71 17.19
C LEU A 295 -7.59 -6.06 15.91
N HIS A 296 -6.70 -5.09 16.04
CA HIS A 296 -6.03 -4.44 14.92
C HIS A 296 -5.13 -5.41 14.13
N GLY A 297 -4.45 -6.33 14.81
CA GLY A 297 -3.69 -7.41 14.17
C GLY A 297 -4.56 -8.35 13.31
N LEU A 298 -5.85 -8.46 13.60
CA LEU A 298 -6.83 -9.16 12.76
C LEU A 298 -7.31 -8.31 11.56
N GLY A 299 -6.83 -7.07 11.40
CA GLY A 299 -7.30 -6.13 10.38
C GLY A 299 -8.70 -5.59 10.66
N ILE A 300 -9.08 -5.56 11.94
CA ILE A 300 -10.41 -5.17 12.43
C ILE A 300 -10.19 -4.00 13.40
N SER A 301 -10.90 -2.89 13.20
CA SER A 301 -10.97 -1.78 14.16
C SER A 301 -12.37 -1.66 14.74
N HIS A 302 -12.46 -1.14 15.96
CA HIS A 302 -13.73 -0.86 16.64
C HIS A 302 -14.36 0.44 16.11
N GLY A 303 -13.57 1.50 15.99
CA GLY A 303 -13.95 2.76 15.34
C GLY A 303 -14.76 3.74 16.19
N ASP A 304 -15.43 3.24 17.24
CA ASP A 304 -16.17 4.01 18.25
C ASP A 304 -15.95 3.48 19.69
N LEU A 305 -14.67 3.31 20.06
CA LEU A 305 -14.32 2.84 21.40
C LEU A 305 -14.53 3.96 22.43
N HIS A 306 -15.29 3.66 23.49
CA HIS A 306 -15.54 4.57 24.61
C HIS A 306 -15.99 3.80 25.87
N PRO A 307 -16.07 4.41 27.06
CA PRO A 307 -16.36 3.69 28.30
C PRO A 307 -17.65 2.86 28.34
N HIS A 308 -18.70 3.24 27.59
CA HIS A 308 -19.92 2.43 27.53
C HIS A 308 -19.81 1.21 26.58
N ASN A 309 -18.79 1.15 25.70
CA ASN A 309 -18.55 0.06 24.75
C ASN A 309 -17.50 -0.95 25.25
N VAL A 310 -17.05 -0.79 26.49
CA VAL A 310 -16.14 -1.72 27.15
C VAL A 310 -16.81 -2.20 28.43
N MET A 311 -16.87 -3.51 28.63
CA MET A 311 -17.43 -4.14 29.82
C MET A 311 -16.37 -4.95 30.56
N LEU A 312 -16.51 -4.98 31.89
CA LEU A 312 -15.69 -5.78 32.78
C LEU A 312 -16.55 -6.90 33.36
N ASP A 313 -16.14 -8.14 33.10
CA ASP A 313 -16.77 -9.33 33.66
C ASP A 313 -16.64 -9.34 35.19
N LYS A 314 -17.76 -9.61 35.88
CA LYS A 314 -17.84 -9.63 37.34
C LYS A 314 -17.05 -10.77 37.97
N GLU A 315 -16.89 -11.89 37.26
CA GLU A 315 -16.26 -13.10 37.81
C GLU A 315 -14.73 -13.08 37.66
N ASN A 316 -14.23 -12.77 36.46
CA ASN A 316 -12.80 -12.92 36.14
C ASN A 316 -12.07 -11.59 35.89
N GLY A 317 -12.79 -10.46 35.93
CA GLY A 317 -12.23 -9.13 35.64
C GLY A 317 -11.67 -9.04 34.21
N ASN A 318 -12.23 -9.80 33.27
CA ASN A 318 -11.84 -9.76 31.87
C ASN A 318 -12.50 -8.58 31.17
N VAL A 319 -11.78 -8.03 30.19
CA VAL A 319 -12.25 -6.91 29.37
C VAL A 319 -12.96 -7.47 28.16
N TYR A 320 -14.20 -7.02 27.93
CA TYR A 320 -14.99 -7.32 26.75
C TYR A 320 -15.27 -6.04 25.98
N LEU A 321 -14.96 -6.05 24.68
CA LEU A 321 -15.41 -5.01 23.76
C LEU A 321 -16.81 -5.38 23.28
N ILE A 322 -17.77 -4.49 23.50
CA ILE A 322 -19.16 -4.66 23.10
C ILE A 322 -19.50 -3.63 22.01
N ASP A 323 -20.65 -3.84 21.39
CA ASP A 323 -21.08 -3.09 20.20
C ASP A 323 -20.15 -3.18 18.97
N ILE A 324 -19.37 -4.27 18.90
CA ILE A 324 -18.57 -4.67 17.73
C ILE A 324 -18.82 -6.16 17.43
N PRO A 325 -18.82 -6.59 16.16
CA PRO A 325 -18.85 -5.77 14.94
C PRO A 325 -20.23 -5.16 14.70
N ASP A 326 -20.28 -4.01 14.03
CA ASP A 326 -21.51 -3.34 13.63
C ASP A 326 -21.56 -3.04 12.12
N PHE A 327 -22.77 -2.96 11.58
CA PHE A 327 -23.04 -2.70 10.17
C PHE A 327 -23.90 -1.45 10.02
N SER A 328 -23.50 -0.54 9.13
CA SER A 328 -24.29 0.64 8.77
C SER A 328 -24.42 0.78 7.25
N HIS A 329 -25.61 1.17 6.79
CA HIS A 329 -25.83 1.54 5.39
C HIS A 329 -25.21 2.90 5.05
N ASN A 330 -25.16 3.81 6.04
CA ASN A 330 -24.61 5.14 5.89
C ASN A 330 -23.11 5.15 6.16
N THR A 331 -22.35 5.78 5.26
CA THR A 331 -20.90 6.04 5.40
C THR A 331 -20.57 7.11 6.44
N ALA A 332 -21.58 7.69 7.09
CA ALA A 332 -21.37 8.62 8.19
C ALA A 332 -21.08 7.81 9.46
N GLU A 333 -19.80 7.65 9.77
CA GLU A 333 -19.35 7.02 11.02
C GLU A 333 -19.85 7.85 12.22
N ALA A 334 -20.33 7.20 13.27
CA ALA A 334 -20.59 7.86 14.54
C ALA A 334 -19.27 8.40 15.09
N ARG A 335 -19.22 9.70 15.40
CA ARG A 335 -18.00 10.39 15.83
C ARG A 335 -18.11 10.81 17.28
N ASN A 336 -17.22 10.25 18.10
CA ASN A 336 -17.10 10.62 19.50
C ASN A 336 -15.97 11.63 19.69
N HIS A 337 -16.32 12.91 19.83
CA HIS A 337 -15.33 13.99 19.99
C HIS A 337 -14.45 13.88 21.25
N ARG A 338 -14.89 13.15 22.29
CA ARG A 338 -14.13 13.03 23.55
C ARG A 338 -13.07 11.94 23.50
N TYR A 339 -13.35 10.86 22.79
CA TYR A 339 -12.48 9.68 22.67
C TYR A 339 -11.90 9.56 21.25
N SER A 340 -11.81 10.66 20.51
CA SER A 340 -11.15 10.73 19.21
C SER A 340 -10.17 11.92 19.14
N PRO A 341 -9.14 11.87 18.28
CA PRO A 341 -8.24 13.01 18.03
C PRO A 341 -8.98 14.25 17.53
N GLU A 342 -8.40 15.45 17.69
CA GLU A 342 -9.03 16.70 17.23
C GLU A 342 -9.34 16.69 15.72
N ASN A 343 -8.43 16.12 14.91
CA ASN A 343 -8.63 15.94 13.47
C ASN A 343 -9.36 14.62 13.17
N ILE A 344 -10.62 14.51 13.61
CA ILE A 344 -11.44 13.29 13.43
C ILE A 344 -11.58 12.95 11.93
N ASP A 345 -11.76 13.95 11.07
CA ASP A 345 -11.93 13.78 9.63
C ASP A 345 -10.71 13.16 8.92
N GLY A 346 -9.50 13.38 9.46
CA GLY A 346 -8.25 12.84 8.93
C GLY A 346 -7.75 11.59 9.65
N SER A 347 -8.44 11.10 10.68
CA SER A 347 -7.98 9.99 11.53
C SER A 347 -8.63 8.66 11.13
N SER A 348 -7.82 7.60 10.97
CA SER A 348 -8.33 6.25 10.72
C SER A 348 -9.04 5.67 11.95
N SER A 349 -9.88 4.65 11.74
CA SER A 349 -10.59 3.95 12.83
C SER A 349 -9.63 3.37 13.86
N GLU A 350 -8.47 2.87 13.44
CA GLU A 350 -7.40 2.38 14.32
C GLU A 350 -6.83 3.52 15.18
N GLN A 351 -6.56 4.69 14.58
CA GLN A 351 -6.04 5.84 15.32
C GLN A 351 -7.05 6.33 16.38
N ARG A 352 -8.35 6.28 16.06
CA ARG A 352 -9.42 6.60 17.02
C ARG A 352 -9.47 5.61 18.18
N ASP A 353 -9.36 4.32 17.90
CA ASP A 353 -9.31 3.28 18.95
C ASP A 353 -8.09 3.50 19.88
N ILE A 354 -6.91 3.76 19.32
CA ILE A 354 -5.69 4.01 20.09
C ILE A 354 -5.85 5.24 20.98
N PHE A 355 -6.36 6.34 20.43
CA PHE A 355 -6.65 7.53 21.19
C PHE A 355 -7.64 7.26 22.33
N ALA A 356 -8.71 6.51 22.06
CA ALA A 356 -9.71 6.12 23.04
C ALA A 356 -9.10 5.29 24.19
N VAL A 357 -8.24 4.31 23.89
CA VAL A 357 -7.52 3.52 24.90
C VAL A 357 -6.70 4.42 25.82
N LEU A 358 -5.89 5.33 25.25
CA LEU A 358 -5.08 6.26 26.03
C LEU A 358 -5.95 7.16 26.91
N ARG A 359 -7.04 7.71 26.34
CA ARG A 359 -7.94 8.61 27.05
C ARG A 359 -8.68 7.92 28.18
N MET A 360 -9.23 6.73 27.93
CA MET A 360 -9.91 5.91 28.94
C MET A 360 -8.97 5.50 30.06
N SER A 361 -7.72 5.17 29.73
CA SER A 361 -6.69 4.81 30.71
C SER A 361 -6.29 6.00 31.58
N CYS A 362 -6.13 7.18 30.97
CA CYS A 362 -5.87 8.44 31.67
C CYS A 362 -6.98 8.75 32.69
N GLU A 363 -8.25 8.65 32.27
CA GLU A 363 -9.41 8.88 33.13
C GLU A 363 -9.49 7.84 34.26
N LEU A 364 -9.24 6.55 33.99
CA LEU A 364 -9.28 5.50 35.02
C LEU A 364 -8.20 5.69 36.09
N LEU A 365 -7.00 6.12 35.71
CA LEU A 365 -5.89 6.42 36.62
C LEU A 365 -6.04 7.76 37.35
N GLY A 366 -7.09 8.55 37.06
CA GLY A 366 -7.30 9.87 37.65
C GLY A 366 -6.27 10.91 37.21
N LEU A 367 -5.73 10.76 36.00
CA LEU A 367 -4.77 11.68 35.40
C LEU A 367 -5.49 12.81 34.66
N GLU A 368 -4.86 13.99 34.62
CA GLU A 368 -5.28 15.06 33.71
C GLU A 368 -4.71 14.80 32.31
N TRP A 369 -5.52 15.02 31.28
CA TRP A 369 -5.16 14.68 29.91
C TRP A 369 -4.09 15.62 29.35
N GLY A 370 -2.97 15.05 28.90
CA GLY A 370 -1.84 15.80 28.33
C GLY A 370 -0.91 16.43 29.37
N GLU A 371 -1.19 16.29 30.66
CA GLU A 371 -0.41 16.90 31.74
C GLU A 371 0.53 15.88 32.42
N GLU A 372 1.61 16.39 33.04
CA GLU A 372 2.57 15.56 33.77
C GLU A 372 1.94 14.97 35.05
N SER A 373 2.23 13.70 35.34
CA SER A 373 1.78 13.04 36.56
C SER A 373 2.93 12.64 37.46
N LYS A 374 2.82 12.97 38.76
CA LYS A 374 3.75 12.46 39.78
C LYS A 374 3.48 11.02 40.18
N THR A 375 2.23 10.56 40.03
CA THR A 375 1.80 9.22 40.44
C THR A 375 2.13 8.19 39.34
N TYR A 376 1.94 8.57 38.07
CA TYR A 376 2.19 7.71 36.91
C TYR A 376 3.02 8.43 35.84
N PRO A 377 4.27 8.84 36.13
CA PRO A 377 5.07 9.67 35.23
C PRO A 377 5.29 9.02 33.86
N ARG A 378 5.60 7.72 33.82
CA ARG A 378 5.81 7.01 32.55
C ARG A 378 4.56 6.99 31.65
N VAL A 379 3.38 6.89 32.26
CA VAL A 379 2.12 6.85 31.52
C VAL A 379 1.78 8.23 30.99
N SER A 380 1.96 9.30 31.79
CA SER A 380 1.80 10.67 31.31
C SER A 380 2.80 11.02 30.20
N ASP A 381 4.07 10.60 30.33
CA ASP A 381 5.11 10.86 29.32
C ASP A 381 4.79 10.18 27.99
N ALA A 382 4.26 8.94 28.04
CA ALA A 382 3.82 8.23 26.84
C ALA A 382 2.64 8.94 26.16
N ILE A 383 1.63 9.37 26.93
CA ILE A 383 0.48 10.13 26.40
C ILE A 383 0.93 11.45 25.77
N GLN A 384 1.82 12.19 26.43
CA GLN A 384 2.38 13.43 25.90
C GLN A 384 3.19 13.20 24.62
N SER A 385 3.94 12.10 24.55
CA SER A 385 4.69 11.73 23.35
C SER A 385 3.74 11.48 22.17
N GLU A 386 2.65 10.76 22.38
CA GLU A 386 1.64 10.53 21.32
C GLU A 386 0.94 11.82 20.89
N LEU A 387 0.63 12.73 21.82
CA LEU A 387 -0.02 14.01 21.52
C LEU A 387 0.88 14.98 20.75
N ASN A 388 2.18 14.99 21.04
CA ASN A 388 3.14 15.92 20.44
C ASN A 388 3.75 15.41 19.12
N ASP A 389 3.59 14.12 18.81
CA ASP A 389 4.12 13.49 17.61
C ASP A 389 3.18 13.69 16.41
N VAL A 390 3.40 14.76 15.65
CA VAL A 390 2.54 15.16 14.52
C VAL A 390 2.62 14.18 13.34
N GLU A 391 3.73 13.45 13.18
CA GLU A 391 3.94 12.54 12.04
C GLU A 391 3.58 11.09 12.38
N PHE A 392 3.87 10.62 13.60
CA PHE A 392 3.73 9.21 14.00
C PHE A 392 2.84 8.98 15.23
N GLY A 393 2.19 10.02 15.76
CA GLY A 393 1.25 9.88 16.88
C GLY A 393 0.06 8.96 16.57
N PHE A 394 -0.33 8.16 17.56
CA PHE A 394 -1.48 7.25 17.56
C PHE A 394 -1.43 6.19 16.45
N LYS A 395 -0.23 5.76 16.02
CA LYS A 395 -0.06 4.70 15.01
C LYS A 395 -0.07 3.29 15.60
N ASP A 396 0.47 3.13 16.80
CA ASP A 396 0.48 1.87 17.54
C ASP A 396 0.39 2.11 19.05
N LEU A 397 0.10 1.05 19.81
CA LEU A 397 0.03 1.09 21.28
C LEU A 397 1.38 0.75 21.94
N GLY A 398 2.47 0.58 21.19
CA GLY A 398 3.73 0.04 21.69
C GLY A 398 4.40 0.91 22.75
N ARG A 399 4.46 2.24 22.52
CA ARG A 399 5.01 3.19 23.52
C ARG A 399 4.18 3.19 24.80
N PHE A 400 2.85 3.17 24.68
CA PHE A 400 1.92 3.16 25.79
C PHE A 400 1.95 1.85 26.58
N LYS A 401 1.92 0.71 25.89
CA LYS A 401 2.03 -0.64 26.46
C LYS A 401 3.31 -0.80 27.28
N LYS A 402 4.45 -0.34 26.74
CA LYS A 402 5.74 -0.36 27.47
C LYS A 402 5.69 0.46 28.76
N ALA A 403 4.96 1.58 28.78
CA ALA A 403 4.81 2.42 29.95
C ALA A 403 3.96 1.77 31.06
N ILE A 404 2.91 1.03 30.70
CA ILE A 404 2.01 0.35 31.65
C ILE A 404 2.57 -0.99 32.17
N THR A 405 3.23 -1.80 31.32
CA THR A 405 3.75 -3.13 31.71
C THR A 405 5.03 -3.05 32.54
N SER A 406 5.82 -1.98 32.42
CA SER A 406 7.08 -1.79 33.17
C SER A 406 6.91 -1.56 34.69
N ALA A 407 5.70 -1.69 35.22
CA ALA A 407 5.43 -1.81 36.66
C ALA A 407 5.66 -3.25 37.19
N ALA A 408 5.62 -4.27 36.32
CA ALA A 408 5.83 -5.66 36.69
C ALA A 408 7.14 -6.21 36.12
N LYS A 409 8.17 -6.24 36.97
CA LYS A 409 9.54 -6.76 36.72
C LYS A 409 10.38 -5.93 35.73
N VAL A 410 11.35 -5.21 36.29
CA VAL A 410 12.65 -5.08 35.64
C VAL A 410 13.22 -6.51 35.58
N GLU A 411 12.96 -7.25 34.51
CA GLU A 411 13.93 -8.28 34.14
C GLU A 411 15.20 -7.50 33.82
N GLU A 412 16.25 -7.69 34.62
CA GLU A 412 17.59 -7.28 34.22
C GLU A 412 17.80 -7.81 32.80
N GLN A 413 17.93 -6.90 31.85
CA GLN A 413 18.15 -7.22 30.45
C GLN A 413 19.28 -8.25 30.41
N LYS A 414 19.04 -9.47 29.95
CA LYS A 414 20.08 -10.50 29.94
C LYS A 414 21.14 -10.10 28.93
N PHE A 415 22.40 -10.09 29.35
CA PHE A 415 23.54 -9.78 28.50
C PHE A 415 24.38 -11.03 28.29
N VAL A 416 24.81 -11.26 27.06
CA VAL A 416 25.96 -12.12 26.79
C VAL A 416 27.21 -11.29 27.02
N GLU A 417 27.97 -11.59 28.08
CA GLU A 417 29.21 -10.88 28.37
C GLU A 417 30.41 -11.55 27.67
N ILE A 418 31.21 -10.74 26.97
CA ILE A 418 32.47 -11.15 26.34
C ILE A 418 33.61 -10.20 26.72
N LEU A 419 34.84 -10.73 26.69
CA LEU A 419 36.07 -9.96 26.91
C LEU A 419 36.88 -9.91 25.61
N LEU A 420 37.29 -8.71 25.18
CA LEU A 420 38.16 -8.53 24.01
C LEU A 420 39.40 -7.71 24.34
N ASN A 421 40.46 -8.00 23.59
CA ASN A 421 41.70 -7.25 23.61
C ASN A 421 41.56 -5.99 22.73
N GLY A 422 42.15 -4.86 23.13
CA GLY A 422 42.29 -3.68 22.26
C GLY A 422 41.04 -2.78 22.19
N ILE A 423 40.20 -2.82 23.21
CA ILE A 423 39.12 -1.86 23.48
C ILE A 423 39.46 -1.11 24.76
N ASP A 424 39.22 0.20 24.75
CA ASP A 424 39.52 1.10 25.88
C ASP A 424 38.31 1.27 26.82
N GLU A 425 37.10 1.14 26.28
CA GLU A 425 35.84 1.33 27.00
C GLU A 425 34.89 0.13 26.83
N GLN A 426 34.01 -0.06 27.81
CA GLN A 426 32.95 -1.07 27.73
C GLN A 426 31.89 -0.61 26.74
N THR A 427 31.57 -1.45 25.77
CA THR A 427 30.52 -1.19 24.77
C THR A 427 29.45 -2.27 24.88
N THR A 428 28.20 -1.91 24.64
CA THR A 428 27.09 -2.87 24.55
C THR A 428 26.39 -2.69 23.21
N ILE A 429 26.12 -3.80 22.53
CA ILE A 429 25.29 -3.84 21.34
C ILE A 429 23.94 -4.40 21.74
N PHE A 430 22.92 -3.56 21.64
CA PHE A 430 21.54 -3.84 22.00
C PHE A 430 20.75 -4.29 20.77
N PRO A 431 19.77 -5.19 20.93
CA PRO A 431 18.79 -5.48 19.88
C PRO A 431 17.99 -4.23 19.53
N ASP A 432 17.72 -4.01 18.24
CA ASP A 432 16.79 -2.99 17.76
C ASP A 432 15.37 -3.57 17.73
N ASN A 433 14.45 -3.01 18.52
CA ASN A 433 13.10 -3.57 18.72
C ASN A 433 13.06 -5.07 19.08
N GLY A 434 14.10 -5.59 19.75
CA GLY A 434 14.21 -7.02 20.08
C GLY A 434 14.98 -7.85 19.05
N HIS A 435 15.47 -7.23 17.98
CA HIS A 435 16.19 -7.89 16.89
C HIS A 435 17.67 -7.48 16.87
N LEU A 436 18.57 -8.42 17.17
CA LEU A 436 20.01 -8.28 16.93
C LEU A 436 20.38 -9.10 15.69
N PHE A 437 20.70 -8.41 14.59
CA PHE A 437 20.92 -9.02 13.29
C PHE A 437 22.26 -9.74 13.22
N VAL A 438 22.27 -10.96 12.70
CA VAL A 438 23.48 -11.80 12.60
C VAL A 438 23.76 -12.15 11.14
N LYS A 439 24.97 -11.81 10.69
CA LYS A 439 25.47 -12.10 9.35
C LYS A 439 26.68 -13.04 9.38
N PHE A 440 26.73 -14.03 8.51
CA PHE A 440 27.88 -14.90 8.31
C PHE A 440 28.60 -14.61 6.99
N GLU A 441 29.92 -14.60 7.03
CA GLU A 441 30.79 -14.43 5.86
C GLU A 441 31.94 -15.44 5.91
N ALA A 442 32.44 -15.86 4.75
CA ALA A 442 33.65 -16.68 4.67
C ALA A 442 34.85 -15.90 5.22
N SER A 443 35.60 -16.47 6.16
CA SER A 443 36.76 -15.80 6.73
C SER A 443 37.99 -15.94 5.83
N LYS A 444 38.72 -14.84 5.64
CA LYS A 444 40.05 -14.87 4.99
C LYS A 444 41.13 -15.58 5.81
N LYS A 445 40.83 -16.01 7.05
CA LYS A 445 41.77 -16.65 7.98
C LYS A 445 41.82 -18.19 7.91
N GLY A 446 41.01 -18.81 7.05
CA GLY A 446 41.04 -20.25 6.78
C GLY A 446 39.65 -20.80 6.41
N GLU A 447 39.61 -21.88 5.61
CA GLU A 447 38.37 -22.49 5.10
C GLU A 447 37.41 -22.96 6.21
N ASN A 448 37.95 -23.21 7.42
CA ASN A 448 37.17 -23.71 8.54
C ASN A 448 36.70 -22.64 9.54
N VAL A 449 36.99 -21.36 9.29
CA VAL A 449 36.60 -20.24 10.15
C VAL A 449 35.58 -19.37 9.44
N LEU A 450 34.48 -19.06 10.11
CA LEU A 450 33.47 -18.10 9.64
C LEU A 450 33.65 -16.76 10.35
N LEU A 451 33.39 -15.66 9.65
CA LEU A 451 33.25 -14.35 10.24
C LEU A 451 31.76 -14.13 10.53
N VAL A 452 31.41 -13.94 11.79
CA VAL A 452 30.04 -13.70 12.25
C VAL A 452 29.93 -12.27 12.71
N THR A 453 29.06 -11.48 12.09
CA THR A 453 28.82 -10.08 12.40
C THR A 453 27.50 -9.94 13.13
N PHE A 454 27.54 -9.36 14.32
CA PHE A 454 26.39 -9.00 15.14
C PHE A 454 26.16 -7.49 15.03
N ALA A 455 24.94 -7.08 14.70
CA ALA A 455 24.62 -5.68 14.47
C ALA A 455 23.32 -5.27 15.17
N GLY A 456 23.36 -4.13 15.84
CA GLY A 456 22.24 -3.59 16.61
C GLY A 456 22.49 -2.15 17.07
N ILE A 457 21.65 -1.65 17.97
CA ILE A 457 21.81 -0.34 18.57
C ILE A 457 23.09 -0.33 19.42
N GLY A 458 24.01 0.59 19.14
CA GLY A 458 25.35 0.61 19.76
C GLY A 458 26.46 0.13 18.82
N GLY A 459 26.12 -0.40 17.64
CA GLY A 459 27.04 -0.62 16.53
C GLY A 459 27.12 -2.06 16.06
N THR A 460 28.28 -2.43 15.52
CA THR A 460 28.55 -3.79 15.03
C THR A 460 29.74 -4.43 15.70
N PHE A 461 29.65 -5.74 15.95
CA PHE A 461 30.71 -6.56 16.50
C PHE A 461 30.92 -7.78 15.61
N CYS A 462 32.17 -8.06 15.24
CA CYS A 462 32.50 -9.22 14.42
C CYS A 462 33.33 -10.24 15.22
N ALA A 463 32.91 -11.50 15.22
CA ALA A 463 33.59 -12.61 15.86
C ALA A 463 33.97 -13.70 14.85
N PHE A 464 35.05 -14.42 15.11
CA PHE A 464 35.50 -15.55 14.31
C PHE A 464 34.99 -16.85 14.94
N TYR A 465 34.19 -17.61 14.21
CA TYR A 465 33.64 -18.91 14.64
C TYR A 465 34.40 -20.06 13.97
N ASP A 466 34.95 -20.96 14.77
CA ASP A 466 35.61 -22.17 14.30
C ASP A 466 34.60 -23.31 14.18
N LYS A 467 34.42 -23.84 12.96
CA LYS A 467 33.43 -24.89 12.67
C LYS A 467 33.76 -26.24 13.30
N GLU A 468 35.05 -26.56 13.44
CA GLU A 468 35.52 -27.81 14.04
C GLU A 468 35.38 -27.79 15.56
N GLN A 469 35.83 -26.69 16.18
CA GLN A 469 35.79 -26.54 17.64
C GLN A 469 34.42 -26.09 18.16
N ARG A 470 33.51 -25.69 17.26
CA ARG A 470 32.15 -25.17 17.55
C ARG A 470 32.17 -24.04 18.58
N CYS A 471 33.12 -23.12 18.45
CA CYS A 471 33.29 -22.01 19.39
C CYS A 471 33.86 -20.76 18.72
N PHE A 472 33.71 -19.61 19.39
CA PHE A 472 34.27 -18.35 18.94
C PHE A 472 35.72 -18.22 19.43
N VAL A 473 36.65 -18.11 18.49
CA VAL A 473 38.10 -18.13 18.74
C VAL A 473 38.73 -16.74 18.81
N GLY A 474 37.97 -15.69 18.48
CA GLY A 474 38.41 -14.30 18.61
C GLY A 474 37.38 -13.31 18.04
N GLY A 475 37.61 -12.02 18.22
CA GLY A 475 36.75 -10.97 17.67
C GLY A 475 37.52 -9.72 17.28
N LEU A 476 36.93 -8.93 16.39
CA LEU A 476 37.41 -7.62 16.01
C LEU A 476 36.87 -6.55 16.98
N PRO A 477 37.57 -5.43 17.17
CA PRO A 477 37.04 -4.31 17.94
C PRO A 477 35.68 -3.86 17.39
N PRO A 478 34.67 -3.60 18.25
CA PRO A 478 33.35 -3.19 17.81
C PRO A 478 33.40 -1.84 17.10
N ARG A 479 32.61 -1.68 16.04
CA ARG A 479 32.41 -0.39 15.35
C ARG A 479 31.16 0.26 15.92
N ILE A 480 31.34 1.28 16.74
CA ILE A 480 30.25 1.99 17.41
C ILE A 480 29.46 2.82 16.40
N ARG A 481 28.14 2.63 16.37
CA ARG A 481 27.16 3.45 15.63
C ARG A 481 25.86 3.54 16.42
N SER A 482 25.15 4.66 16.25
CA SER A 482 23.88 4.94 16.94
C SER A 482 22.65 4.34 16.24
N ASP A 483 22.80 3.92 14.99
CA ASP A 483 21.74 3.48 14.09
C ASP A 483 22.08 2.14 13.43
N VAL A 484 21.04 1.34 13.18
CA VAL A 484 21.13 0.13 12.36
C VAL A 484 20.68 0.48 10.95
N ASN A 485 21.55 0.29 9.97
CA ASN A 485 21.22 0.54 8.57
C ASN A 485 20.26 -0.54 8.08
N PHE A 486 19.20 -0.19 7.34
CA PHE A 486 18.21 -1.15 6.82
C PHE A 486 18.84 -2.33 6.04
N ARG A 487 19.98 -2.12 5.38
CA ARG A 487 20.73 -3.19 4.68
C ARG A 487 21.22 -4.30 5.60
N VAL A 488 21.47 -3.98 6.87
CA VAL A 488 21.92 -4.96 7.87
C VAL A 488 20.82 -5.98 8.14
N ALA A 489 19.56 -5.55 8.14
CA ALA A 489 18.41 -6.44 8.27
C ALA A 489 18.26 -7.33 7.02
N GLU A 490 18.35 -6.73 5.82
CA GLU A 490 18.27 -7.46 4.54
C GLU A 490 19.41 -8.49 4.36
N GLU A 491 20.62 -8.19 4.82
CA GLU A 491 21.79 -9.08 4.67
C GLU A 491 21.94 -10.13 5.80
N SER A 492 21.10 -10.06 6.84
CA SER A 492 21.18 -10.98 7.98
C SER A 492 20.56 -12.33 7.67
N GLN A 493 21.20 -13.42 8.09
CA GLN A 493 20.64 -14.77 7.91
C GLN A 493 19.64 -15.12 9.01
N PHE A 494 19.80 -14.53 10.20
CA PHE A 494 18.89 -14.70 11.33
C PHE A 494 19.11 -13.60 12.39
N GLU A 495 18.27 -13.60 13.42
CA GLU A 495 18.24 -12.58 14.49
C GLU A 495 18.26 -13.23 15.87
N ILE A 496 18.87 -12.55 16.85
CA ILE A 496 18.83 -12.96 18.27
C ILE A 496 18.28 -11.83 19.16
N GLY A 497 17.60 -12.21 20.25
CA GLY A 497 16.98 -11.26 21.18
C GLY A 497 17.87 -10.74 22.31
N THR A 498 19.13 -11.19 22.39
CA THR A 498 20.00 -10.95 23.56
C THR A 498 21.07 -9.90 23.25
N ALA A 499 21.25 -8.93 24.14
CA ALA A 499 22.29 -7.91 24.01
C ALA A 499 23.69 -8.49 24.26
N ILE A 500 24.69 -8.00 23.53
CA ILE A 500 26.10 -8.39 23.69
C ILE A 500 26.84 -7.27 24.41
N ARG A 501 27.39 -7.58 25.60
CA ARG A 501 28.21 -6.65 26.37
C ARG A 501 29.69 -7.01 26.23
N ILE A 502 30.45 -6.07 25.73
CA ILE A 502 31.87 -6.23 25.39
C ILE A 502 32.71 -5.44 26.39
N LYS A 503 33.46 -6.16 27.23
CA LYS A 503 34.34 -5.56 28.24
C LYS A 503 35.82 -5.65 27.80
N PRO A 504 36.65 -4.67 28.18
CA PRO A 504 38.09 -4.78 27.99
C PRO A 504 38.65 -5.91 28.88
N GLY A 505 39.41 -6.83 28.30
CA GLY A 505 40.01 -7.93 29.06
C GLY A 505 41.13 -8.63 28.30
N ARG A 506 42.08 -9.24 29.03
CA ARG A 506 43.15 -10.08 28.49
C ARG A 506 43.26 -11.36 29.33
N PRO A 507 43.23 -12.57 28.74
CA PRO A 507 43.02 -12.87 27.32
C PRO A 507 41.58 -12.59 26.87
N ALA A 508 41.35 -12.57 25.55
CA ALA A 508 39.99 -12.49 25.00
C ALA A 508 39.20 -13.75 25.38
N GLN A 509 37.95 -13.57 25.83
CA GLN A 509 37.05 -14.66 26.24
C GLN A 509 35.69 -14.44 25.59
N LEU A 510 35.31 -15.37 24.71
CA LEU A 510 34.02 -15.35 23.99
C LEU A 510 33.15 -16.58 24.32
N SER A 511 33.50 -17.32 25.38
CA SER A 511 32.80 -18.55 25.76
C SER A 511 31.31 -18.33 26.05
N GLY A 512 30.95 -17.18 26.64
CA GLY A 512 29.54 -16.83 26.87
C GLY A 512 28.73 -16.71 25.59
N LEU A 513 29.34 -16.22 24.50
CA LEU A 513 28.69 -16.15 23.19
C LEU A 513 28.61 -17.53 22.53
N SER A 514 29.64 -18.37 22.70
CA SER A 514 29.61 -19.76 22.23
C SER A 514 28.59 -20.62 22.97
N GLU A 515 28.40 -20.42 24.27
CA GLU A 515 27.39 -21.12 25.06
C GLU A 515 25.98 -20.68 24.68
N HIS A 516 25.77 -19.38 24.46
CA HIS A 516 24.45 -18.85 24.11
C HIS A 516 23.94 -19.38 22.76
N LEU A 517 24.82 -19.53 21.76
CA LEU A 517 24.46 -19.94 20.40
C LEU A 517 24.68 -21.44 20.14
N ARG A 518 25.07 -22.23 21.16
CA ARG A 518 25.38 -23.65 21.00
C ARG A 518 24.18 -24.49 20.58
N ASP A 519 23.02 -24.18 21.13
CA ASP A 519 21.78 -24.95 20.94
C ASP A 519 20.77 -24.14 20.10
N ASP A 520 21.24 -23.12 19.38
CA ASP A 520 20.38 -22.28 18.53
C ASP A 520 20.21 -22.91 17.13
N ASP A 521 19.00 -23.36 16.84
CA ASP A 521 18.69 -24.05 15.58
C ASP A 521 18.85 -23.15 14.35
N ALA A 522 18.62 -21.83 14.47
CA ALA A 522 18.75 -20.90 13.37
C ALA A 522 20.23 -20.65 13.02
N PHE A 523 21.07 -20.53 14.05
CA PHE A 523 22.53 -20.42 13.91
C PHE A 523 23.12 -21.64 13.16
N HIS A 524 22.68 -22.86 13.50
CA HIS A 524 23.15 -24.08 12.83
C HIS A 524 22.70 -24.18 11.37
N ARG A 525 21.42 -23.88 11.08
CA ARG A 525 20.91 -23.87 9.69
C ARG A 525 21.68 -22.90 8.80
N ALA A 526 22.00 -21.71 9.31
CA ALA A 526 22.76 -20.71 8.55
C ALA A 526 24.20 -21.17 8.24
N ILE A 527 24.83 -21.92 9.14
CA ILE A 527 26.16 -22.51 8.90
C ILE A 527 26.09 -23.61 7.82
N GLU A 528 25.03 -24.42 7.81
CA GLU A 528 24.82 -25.48 6.81
C GLU A 528 24.54 -24.92 5.40
N MET A 529 23.74 -23.84 5.29
CA MET A 529 23.46 -23.17 4.02
C MET A 529 24.72 -22.61 3.33
N LEU A 530 25.74 -22.22 4.10
CA LEU A 530 27.03 -21.77 3.56
C LEU A 530 27.91 -22.92 3.04
N GLN A 531 27.59 -24.18 3.36
CA GLN A 531 28.33 -25.36 2.89
C GLN A 531 27.80 -25.92 1.57
N THR A 532 26.57 -25.58 1.19
CA THR A 532 26.02 -25.92 -0.13
C THR A 532 26.64 -25.02 -1.19
N VAL A 533 27.68 -25.54 -1.85
CA VAL A 533 28.21 -24.98 -3.09
C VAL A 533 27.07 -24.95 -4.11
N GLN A 534 26.58 -23.76 -4.45
CA GLN A 534 25.75 -23.59 -5.64
C GLN A 534 26.58 -24.05 -6.85
N PRO A 535 26.04 -24.86 -7.78
CA PRO A 535 26.75 -25.13 -9.02
C PRO A 535 26.93 -23.80 -9.75
N GLU A 536 28.17 -23.43 -10.05
CA GLU A 536 28.49 -22.32 -10.97
C GLU A 536 27.76 -22.61 -12.28
N ILE A 537 26.70 -21.84 -12.55
CA ILE A 537 26.13 -21.75 -13.88
C ILE A 537 27.05 -20.79 -14.62
N ASP A 538 27.72 -21.29 -15.65
CA ASP A 538 28.58 -20.53 -16.55
C ASP A 538 27.75 -19.43 -17.26
N GLU A 539 27.74 -18.23 -16.69
CA GLU A 539 27.04 -17.04 -17.22
C GLU A 539 27.51 -16.67 -18.64
N SER A 540 28.72 -17.10 -19.03
CA SER A 540 29.25 -16.85 -20.36
C SER A 540 28.52 -17.67 -21.44
N GLY A 541 28.08 -18.89 -21.10
CA GLY A 541 27.33 -19.77 -22.00
C GLY A 541 25.90 -19.29 -22.25
N LEU A 542 25.22 -18.77 -21.23
CA LEU A 542 23.83 -18.29 -21.31
C LEU A 542 23.72 -17.02 -22.17
N SER A 543 24.68 -16.11 -22.01
CA SER A 543 24.76 -14.87 -22.78
C SER A 543 25.02 -15.14 -24.27
N GLN A 544 25.83 -16.15 -24.59
CA GLN A 544 26.10 -16.57 -25.96
C GLN A 544 24.87 -17.25 -26.59
N GLN A 545 24.15 -18.09 -25.84
CA GLN A 545 22.90 -18.71 -26.28
C GLN A 545 21.82 -17.67 -26.57
N LEU A 546 21.65 -16.65 -25.71
CA LEU A 546 20.71 -15.56 -25.93
C LEU A 546 21.07 -14.71 -27.16
N LYS A 547 22.35 -14.41 -27.36
CA LYS A 547 22.83 -13.70 -28.58
C LYS A 547 22.53 -14.47 -29.86
N ASP A 548 22.85 -15.76 -29.88
CA ASP A 548 22.55 -16.64 -31.01
C ASP A 548 21.05 -16.74 -31.32
N VAL A 549 20.20 -16.68 -30.28
CA VAL A 549 18.73 -16.70 -30.40
C VAL A 549 18.19 -15.40 -30.99
N PHE A 550 18.69 -14.24 -30.52
CA PHE A 550 18.31 -12.94 -31.08
C PHE A 550 18.77 -12.78 -32.53
N GLU A 551 19.96 -13.25 -32.89
CA GLU A 551 20.46 -13.23 -34.26
C GLU A 551 19.66 -14.16 -35.20
N ARG A 552 19.27 -15.36 -34.73
CA ARG A 552 18.42 -16.27 -35.52
C ARG A 552 16.99 -15.77 -35.69
N ALA A 553 16.41 -15.13 -34.67
CA ALA A 553 15.08 -14.53 -34.74
C ALA A 553 15.05 -13.28 -35.64
N ALA A 554 16.14 -12.51 -35.66
CA ALA A 554 16.30 -11.38 -36.59
C ALA A 554 16.52 -11.85 -38.05
N ALA A 555 17.15 -13.01 -38.25
CA ALA A 555 17.37 -13.59 -39.58
C ALA A 555 16.15 -14.29 -40.19
N SER A 556 15.12 -14.63 -39.40
CA SER A 556 13.94 -15.40 -39.84
C SER A 556 12.72 -14.54 -40.22
N VAL A 557 12.92 -13.28 -40.64
CA VAL A 557 11.83 -12.44 -41.17
C VAL A 557 11.48 -12.93 -42.58
N GLY A 558 10.67 -13.97 -42.70
CA GLY A 558 10.12 -14.35 -44.01
C GLY A 558 9.44 -15.71 -44.17
N GLU A 559 9.66 -16.71 -43.32
CA GLU A 559 9.05 -18.05 -43.51
C GLU A 559 8.48 -18.63 -42.21
N GLU A 560 7.46 -19.47 -42.37
CA GLU A 560 6.59 -20.03 -41.33
C GLU A 560 7.33 -20.50 -40.09
N ARG A 561 6.91 -20.01 -38.91
CA ARG A 561 7.38 -20.43 -37.59
C ARG A 561 7.17 -21.94 -37.43
N SER A 562 8.21 -22.73 -37.66
CA SER A 562 8.32 -24.06 -37.08
C SER A 562 8.70 -23.92 -35.60
N ASP A 563 8.03 -24.70 -34.74
CA ASP A 563 8.24 -24.74 -33.30
C ASP A 563 9.71 -25.03 -32.97
N ILE A 564 10.43 -23.99 -32.55
CA ILE A 564 11.76 -24.17 -31.99
C ILE A 564 11.57 -24.45 -30.50
N SER A 565 11.57 -25.73 -30.12
CA SER A 565 11.60 -26.13 -28.71
C SER A 565 12.97 -25.80 -28.13
N PHE A 566 13.02 -24.87 -27.18
CA PHE A 566 14.22 -24.53 -26.43
C PHE A 566 14.05 -24.90 -24.95
N ASP A 567 15.04 -25.60 -24.42
CA ASP A 567 15.11 -26.12 -23.04
C ASP A 567 15.80 -25.10 -22.12
N ILE A 568 15.25 -23.88 -22.02
CA ILE A 568 15.72 -22.89 -21.03
C ILE A 568 14.83 -23.04 -19.80
N SER A 569 15.43 -23.41 -18.67
CA SER A 569 14.68 -23.50 -17.41
C SER A 569 14.09 -22.13 -17.05
N THR A 570 12.90 -22.14 -16.45
CA THR A 570 12.23 -20.88 -16.06
C THR A 570 13.08 -20.10 -15.06
N GLN A 571 13.89 -20.81 -14.26
CA GLN A 571 14.84 -20.21 -13.32
C GLN A 571 15.96 -19.45 -14.04
N ALA A 572 16.54 -20.05 -15.08
CA ALA A 572 17.61 -19.42 -15.86
C ALA A 572 17.07 -18.19 -16.62
N LEU A 573 15.86 -18.28 -17.17
CA LEU A 573 15.21 -17.17 -17.86
C LEU A 573 14.97 -15.99 -16.91
N TRP A 574 14.42 -16.21 -15.73
CA TRP A 574 14.10 -15.14 -14.79
C TRP A 574 15.34 -14.51 -14.17
N ARG A 575 16.41 -15.29 -13.94
CA ARG A 575 17.73 -14.75 -13.57
C ARG A 575 18.30 -13.86 -14.67
N ALA A 576 18.22 -14.28 -15.93
CA ALA A 576 18.69 -13.48 -17.06
C ALA A 576 17.91 -12.16 -17.19
N ILE A 577 16.59 -12.19 -16.98
CA ILE A 577 15.76 -10.97 -16.98
C ILE A 577 16.18 -10.03 -15.84
N LEU A 578 16.40 -10.54 -14.63
CA LEU A 578 16.86 -9.73 -13.50
C LEU A 578 18.23 -9.08 -13.75
N ALA A 579 19.15 -9.82 -14.36
CA ALA A 579 20.49 -9.32 -14.68
C ALA A 579 20.46 -8.26 -15.80
N THR A 580 19.62 -8.45 -16.82
CA THR A 580 19.55 -7.57 -18.00
C THR A 580 18.60 -6.37 -17.84
N GLU A 581 17.71 -6.37 -16.85
CA GLU A 581 16.75 -5.27 -16.67
C GLU A 581 17.44 -3.95 -16.30
N THR A 582 18.53 -3.98 -15.53
CA THR A 582 19.29 -2.76 -15.22
C THR A 582 20.05 -2.26 -16.44
N GLU A 583 20.61 -3.17 -17.25
CA GLU A 583 21.30 -2.86 -18.51
C GLU A 583 20.37 -2.26 -19.58
N SER A 584 19.06 -2.51 -19.47
CA SER A 584 18.03 -1.93 -20.34
C SER A 584 17.70 -0.46 -20.04
N SER A 585 18.24 0.10 -18.95
CA SER A 585 18.02 1.52 -18.59
C SER A 585 18.78 2.45 -19.53
N PRO A 586 18.25 3.65 -19.84
CA PRO A 586 18.98 4.65 -20.62
C PRO A 586 20.34 4.95 -19.98
N ASN A 587 21.40 5.00 -20.78
CA ASN A 587 22.77 5.16 -20.28
C ASN A 587 23.63 6.00 -21.22
N ILE A 588 24.77 6.46 -20.69
CA ILE A 588 25.86 7.10 -21.43
C ILE A 588 27.18 6.41 -21.10
N GLU A 589 28.11 6.47 -22.04
CA GLU A 589 29.53 6.20 -21.80
C GLU A 589 30.27 7.54 -21.73
N LEU A 590 31.03 7.76 -20.67
CA LEU A 590 31.70 9.04 -20.47
C LEU A 590 32.84 9.26 -21.48
N ASN A 591 32.84 10.43 -22.12
CA ASN A 591 33.90 10.90 -23.02
C ASN A 591 34.77 11.94 -22.30
N GLY A 592 35.61 11.45 -21.40
CA GLY A 592 36.50 12.24 -20.55
C GLY A 592 36.10 12.30 -19.07
N ALA A 593 36.97 12.94 -18.27
CA ALA A 593 36.76 13.09 -16.84
C ALA A 593 35.60 14.05 -16.53
N SER A 594 34.88 13.77 -15.44
CA SER A 594 33.82 14.65 -14.95
C SER A 594 34.34 16.08 -14.67
N ILE A 595 33.58 17.08 -15.10
CA ILE A 595 33.99 18.50 -15.06
C ILE A 595 33.21 19.20 -13.96
N LYS A 596 33.91 19.89 -13.06
CA LYS A 596 33.28 20.80 -12.10
C LYS A 596 33.08 22.18 -12.74
N PRO A 597 31.85 22.71 -12.83
CA PRO A 597 31.62 24.08 -13.27
C PRO A 597 32.29 25.07 -12.31
N SER A 598 32.93 26.12 -12.83
CA SER A 598 33.56 27.17 -12.02
C SER A 598 32.56 28.00 -11.20
N ASP A 599 31.28 27.96 -11.55
CA ASP A 599 30.26 28.86 -11.03
C ASP A 599 29.39 28.25 -9.91
N THR A 600 29.47 26.93 -9.69
CA THR A 600 28.68 26.21 -8.68
C THR A 600 29.41 24.97 -8.14
N ASP A 601 29.69 24.97 -6.83
CA ASP A 601 30.46 23.90 -6.15
C ASP A 601 29.67 22.57 -6.00
N SER A 602 28.36 22.59 -6.24
CA SER A 602 27.45 21.46 -6.04
C SER A 602 27.03 20.74 -7.34
N GLU A 603 27.52 21.18 -8.49
CA GLU A 603 27.19 20.62 -9.80
C GLU A 603 28.37 19.80 -10.37
N LEU A 604 28.06 18.77 -11.15
CA LEU A 604 29.05 17.99 -11.88
C LEU A 604 28.56 17.76 -13.31
N ILE A 605 29.44 18.02 -14.29
CA ILE A 605 29.16 17.80 -15.70
C ILE A 605 29.79 16.48 -16.13
N LEU A 606 28.99 15.65 -16.78
CA LEU A 606 29.36 14.38 -17.38
C LEU A 606 29.33 14.52 -18.91
N PRO A 607 30.50 14.68 -19.57
CA PRO A 607 30.57 14.70 -21.02
C PRO A 607 30.39 13.28 -21.57
N TYR A 608 29.64 13.15 -22.66
CA TYR A 608 29.49 11.90 -23.41
C TYR A 608 29.39 12.21 -24.90
N ASP A 609 29.53 11.20 -25.76
CA ASP A 609 29.37 11.35 -27.20
C ASP A 609 28.34 10.36 -27.71
N ALA A 610 27.18 10.84 -28.14
CA ALA A 610 26.15 10.01 -28.77
C ALA A 610 25.28 10.83 -29.75
N ASP A 611 24.76 10.14 -30.77
CA ASP A 611 23.88 10.74 -31.77
C ASP A 611 22.44 10.99 -31.25
N ILE A 612 22.08 10.34 -30.13
CA ILE A 612 20.73 10.38 -29.53
C ILE A 612 20.85 10.84 -28.08
N ASP A 613 19.95 11.73 -27.65
CA ASP A 613 19.85 12.16 -26.26
C ASP A 613 19.21 11.04 -25.40
N PRO A 614 19.97 10.38 -24.50
CA PRO A 614 19.46 9.31 -23.66
C PRO A 614 18.53 9.83 -22.57
N LEU A 615 18.53 11.15 -22.29
CA LEU A 615 17.59 11.77 -21.36
C LEU A 615 16.26 12.18 -22.00
N GLY A 616 16.15 12.12 -23.34
CA GLY A 616 14.97 12.54 -24.08
C GLY A 616 13.71 11.71 -23.82
N ALA A 617 13.85 10.55 -23.18
CA ALA A 617 12.72 9.70 -22.74
C ALA A 617 12.08 10.19 -21.42
N PHE A 618 12.78 11.01 -20.63
CA PHE A 618 12.29 11.51 -19.35
C PHE A 618 11.54 12.84 -19.51
N ALA A 619 10.44 13.00 -18.78
CA ALA A 619 9.74 14.27 -18.72
C ALA A 619 10.53 15.30 -17.88
N SER A 620 10.40 16.58 -18.19
CA SER A 620 11.13 17.66 -17.48
C SER A 620 10.79 17.80 -15.98
N THR A 621 9.75 17.11 -15.52
CA THR A 621 9.30 17.01 -14.13
C THR A 621 9.84 15.78 -13.40
N ASP A 622 10.47 14.85 -14.13
CA ASP A 622 10.93 13.60 -13.55
C ASP A 622 12.13 13.81 -12.64
N GLU A 623 12.10 13.18 -11.48
CA GLU A 623 13.27 13.09 -10.60
C GLU A 623 14.14 11.91 -11.06
N VAL A 624 15.12 12.21 -11.90
CA VAL A 624 16.03 11.23 -12.48
C VAL A 624 17.32 11.16 -11.66
N GLU A 625 17.73 9.95 -11.30
CA GLU A 625 19.00 9.66 -10.64
C GLU A 625 20.00 9.09 -11.65
N ALA A 626 21.27 9.47 -11.50
CA ALA A 626 22.39 8.87 -12.21
C ALA A 626 23.04 7.78 -11.34
N LEU A 627 23.32 6.64 -11.94
CA LEU A 627 23.76 5.40 -11.30
C LEU A 627 25.04 4.90 -11.96
N LEU A 628 25.97 4.41 -11.14
CA LEU A 628 27.13 3.62 -11.55
C LEU A 628 26.91 2.18 -11.09
N ILE A 629 27.12 1.22 -11.98
CA ILE A 629 27.11 -0.21 -11.66
C ILE A 629 28.56 -0.66 -11.60
N ASP A 630 28.98 -1.27 -10.48
CA ASP A 630 30.33 -1.82 -10.38
C ASP A 630 30.42 -3.24 -10.97
N GLN A 631 31.64 -3.79 -11.00
CA GLN A 631 31.92 -5.11 -11.56
C GLN A 631 31.17 -6.26 -10.85
N ASP A 632 30.71 -6.02 -9.62
CA ASP A 632 29.94 -6.98 -8.82
C ASP A 632 28.41 -6.76 -8.99
N GLY A 633 27.99 -5.88 -9.90
CA GLY A 633 26.58 -5.57 -10.17
C GLY A 633 25.92 -4.65 -9.13
N ALA A 634 26.69 -4.06 -8.22
CA ALA A 634 26.14 -3.21 -7.16
C ALA A 634 25.88 -1.77 -7.67
N GLU A 635 24.63 -1.32 -7.52
CA GLU A 635 24.21 0.01 -7.92
C GLU A 635 24.65 1.10 -6.91
N LYS A 636 25.39 2.10 -7.41
CA LYS A 636 25.80 3.28 -6.65
C LYS A 636 25.21 4.54 -7.28
N VAL A 637 24.37 5.23 -6.52
CA VAL A 637 23.88 6.56 -6.92
C VAL A 637 25.05 7.53 -6.92
N ILE A 638 25.24 8.26 -8.01
CA ILE A 638 26.31 9.26 -8.16
C ILE A 638 25.77 10.69 -8.13
N GLY A 639 24.50 10.92 -8.42
CA GLY A 639 23.84 12.22 -8.30
C GLY A 639 22.42 12.21 -8.84
N GLU A 640 21.74 13.35 -8.75
CA GLU A 640 20.44 13.62 -9.38
C GLU A 640 20.67 14.41 -10.68
N VAL A 641 19.92 14.11 -11.75
CA VAL A 641 20.09 14.74 -13.06
C VAL A 641 19.32 16.06 -13.13
N LEU A 642 19.99 17.14 -13.49
CA LEU A 642 19.39 18.42 -13.82
C LEU A 642 18.91 18.42 -15.28
N LEU A 643 17.76 17.81 -15.55
CA LEU A 643 17.21 17.67 -16.91
C LEU A 643 17.14 19.01 -17.66
N LYS A 644 16.75 20.10 -16.99
CA LYS A 644 16.63 21.44 -17.61
C LYS A 644 17.96 22.07 -18.03
N LYS A 645 19.08 21.62 -17.47
CA LYS A 645 20.42 22.12 -17.80
C LYS A 645 21.28 21.11 -18.55
N SER A 646 20.77 19.89 -18.74
CA SER A 646 21.43 18.85 -19.52
C SER A 646 21.09 19.04 -21.00
N ALA A 647 22.01 18.67 -21.87
CA ALA A 647 21.87 18.79 -23.32
C ALA A 647 22.52 17.58 -23.99
N LEU A 648 22.35 17.45 -25.30
CA LEU A 648 23.07 16.45 -26.09
C LEU A 648 24.58 16.58 -25.83
N ASN A 649 25.22 15.46 -25.51
CA ASN A 649 26.65 15.32 -25.14
C ASN A 649 27.06 15.89 -23.77
N GLU A 650 26.11 16.42 -22.98
CA GLU A 650 26.39 16.97 -21.65
C GLU A 650 25.28 16.65 -20.64
N VAL A 651 25.54 15.76 -19.68
CA VAL A 651 24.63 15.53 -18.55
C VAL A 651 25.10 16.31 -17.33
N ARG A 652 24.20 17.10 -16.72
CA ARG A 652 24.48 17.85 -15.49
C ARG A 652 23.87 17.17 -14.29
N LEU A 653 24.68 16.94 -13.25
CA LEU A 653 24.25 16.39 -11.98
C LEU A 653 24.22 17.46 -10.88
N ASN A 654 23.26 17.33 -9.97
CA ASN A 654 23.24 17.98 -8.65
C ASN A 654 23.23 16.91 -7.54
N LYS A 655 23.32 17.35 -6.27
CA LYS A 655 23.43 16.47 -5.08
C LYS A 655 24.46 15.35 -5.28
N VAL A 656 25.60 15.75 -5.85
CA VAL A 656 26.66 14.86 -6.32
C VAL A 656 27.28 14.12 -5.14
N ARG A 657 27.40 12.80 -5.24
CA ARG A 657 28.02 11.95 -4.21
C ARG A 657 29.52 11.81 -4.46
N SER A 658 30.27 11.42 -3.44
CA SER A 658 31.74 11.25 -3.52
C SER A 658 32.17 10.27 -4.61
N SER A 659 31.35 9.27 -4.91
CA SER A 659 31.57 8.29 -5.98
C SER A 659 31.62 8.89 -7.38
N ALA A 660 30.92 10.02 -7.61
CA ALA A 660 30.88 10.67 -8.92
C ALA A 660 32.20 11.34 -9.31
N TYR A 661 32.99 11.79 -8.33
CA TYR A 661 34.28 12.46 -8.59
C TYR A 661 35.39 11.48 -8.98
N GLY A 662 35.14 10.17 -8.86
CA GLY A 662 36.08 9.12 -9.27
C GLY A 662 35.86 8.57 -10.68
N LEU A 663 34.86 9.10 -11.41
CA LEU A 663 34.49 8.64 -12.75
C LEU A 663 35.58 8.94 -13.77
N LYS A 664 35.84 7.96 -14.64
CA LYS A 664 36.85 7.98 -15.69
C LYS A 664 36.21 7.91 -17.07
N ASP A 665 37.03 8.22 -18.06
CA ASP A 665 36.74 7.99 -19.47
C ASP A 665 36.36 6.51 -19.70
N GLY A 666 35.24 6.27 -20.39
CA GLY A 666 34.68 4.94 -20.64
C GLY A 666 33.78 4.36 -19.54
N ASP A 667 33.57 5.04 -18.40
CA ASP A 667 32.66 4.53 -17.37
C ASP A 667 31.19 4.65 -17.84
N PRO A 668 30.38 3.57 -17.75
CA PRO A 668 28.96 3.63 -18.09
C PRO A 668 28.14 4.22 -16.94
N VAL A 669 27.31 5.20 -17.26
CA VAL A 669 26.39 5.87 -16.32
C VAL A 669 24.95 5.66 -16.76
N PHE A 670 24.14 5.08 -15.89
CA PHE A 670 22.74 4.74 -16.15
C PHE A 670 21.80 5.77 -15.51
N PHE A 671 20.63 5.98 -16.11
CA PHE A 671 19.63 6.94 -15.67
C PHE A 671 18.30 6.25 -15.39
N ARG A 672 17.68 6.61 -14.26
CA ARG A 672 16.39 6.05 -13.87
C ARG A 672 15.60 7.03 -13.02
N THR A 673 14.27 7.03 -13.16
CA THR A 673 13.42 7.80 -12.24
C THR A 673 13.43 7.16 -10.85
N LYS A 674 13.24 7.97 -9.80
CA LYS A 674 13.09 7.44 -8.43
C LYS A 674 11.91 6.48 -8.29
N GLN A 675 10.83 6.69 -9.07
CA GLN A 675 9.65 5.83 -9.08
C GLN A 675 9.95 4.46 -9.71
N ASP A 676 10.62 4.43 -10.85
CA ASP A 676 11.02 3.18 -11.52
C ASP A 676 11.98 2.36 -10.64
N ARG A 677 12.87 3.04 -9.91
CA ARG A 677 13.74 2.38 -8.94
C ARG A 677 12.96 1.71 -7.81
N ALA A 678 11.94 2.37 -7.27
CA ALA A 678 11.09 1.80 -6.22
C ALA A 678 10.30 0.58 -6.75
N SER A 679 9.77 0.66 -7.97
CA SER A 679 9.09 -0.45 -8.64
C SER A 679 10.02 -1.62 -8.91
N TYR A 680 11.20 -1.35 -9.48
CA TYR A 680 12.22 -2.35 -9.76
C TYR A 680 12.69 -3.05 -8.49
N ARG A 681 12.96 -2.31 -7.40
CA ARG A 681 13.34 -2.92 -6.12
C ARG A 681 12.31 -3.90 -5.60
N LYS A 682 11.02 -3.52 -5.65
CA LYS A 682 9.93 -4.41 -5.22
C LYS A 682 9.85 -5.66 -6.11
N ARG A 683 9.96 -5.49 -7.43
CA ARG A 683 9.92 -6.62 -8.39
C ARG A 683 11.14 -7.53 -8.26
N LYS A 684 12.33 -6.96 -8.13
CA LYS A 684 13.59 -7.67 -7.90
C LYS A 684 13.52 -8.50 -6.63
N ALA A 685 13.16 -7.89 -5.49
CA ALA A 685 13.04 -8.61 -4.22
C ALA A 685 11.98 -9.73 -4.29
N ALA A 686 10.85 -9.51 -4.96
CA ALA A 686 9.84 -10.56 -5.13
C ALA A 686 10.34 -11.71 -6.01
N LEU A 687 11.04 -11.42 -7.11
CA LEU A 687 11.61 -12.42 -8.01
C LEU A 687 12.78 -13.17 -7.37
N GLU A 688 13.66 -12.50 -6.64
CA GLU A 688 14.75 -13.12 -5.87
C GLU A 688 14.17 -14.10 -4.84
N ARG A 689 13.16 -13.69 -4.06
CA ARG A 689 12.46 -14.59 -3.14
C ARG A 689 11.83 -15.81 -3.81
N LEU A 690 11.30 -15.65 -5.02
CA LEU A 690 10.76 -16.79 -5.79
C LEU A 690 11.89 -17.71 -6.29
N LEU A 691 13.00 -17.14 -6.74
CA LEU A 691 14.19 -17.87 -7.20
C LEU A 691 14.89 -18.62 -6.06
N ASP A 692 14.84 -18.07 -4.85
CA ASP A 692 15.39 -18.62 -3.61
C ASP A 692 14.40 -19.55 -2.87
N ARG A 693 13.21 -19.76 -3.44
CA ARG A 693 12.13 -20.62 -2.90
C ARG A 693 11.55 -20.16 -1.55
N GLU A 694 11.64 -18.88 -1.24
CA GLU A 694 11.12 -18.25 -0.01
C GLU A 694 9.65 -17.76 -0.13
N GLY A 695 8.95 -18.18 -1.17
CA GLY A 695 7.52 -17.91 -1.38
C GLY A 695 6.61 -18.86 -0.60
N VAL A 696 5.32 -18.51 -0.52
CA VAL A 696 4.27 -19.36 0.11
C VAL A 696 4.21 -20.76 -0.54
N LEU A 697 4.51 -20.84 -1.83
CA LEU A 697 4.71 -22.07 -2.58
C LEU A 697 6.18 -22.15 -3.02
N PRO A 698 7.06 -22.85 -2.27
CA PRO A 698 8.49 -22.93 -2.57
C PRO A 698 8.81 -23.50 -3.96
N ASP A 699 7.90 -24.33 -4.48
CA ASP A 699 8.04 -25.06 -5.74
C ASP A 699 7.33 -24.37 -6.92
N LEU A 700 6.79 -23.16 -6.72
CA LEU A 700 6.00 -22.45 -7.72
C LEU A 700 6.74 -22.33 -9.05
N LEU A 701 8.05 -22.06 -9.01
CA LEU A 701 8.88 -21.85 -10.18
C LEU A 701 9.05 -23.12 -11.02
N ASP A 702 9.10 -24.29 -10.37
CA ASP A 702 9.19 -25.59 -11.03
C ASP A 702 7.92 -25.90 -11.83
N LEU A 703 6.75 -25.43 -11.37
CA LEU A 703 5.47 -25.67 -12.05
C LEU A 703 5.38 -24.95 -13.41
N PHE A 704 6.15 -23.87 -13.58
CA PHE A 704 6.24 -23.12 -14.82
C PHE A 704 7.43 -23.55 -15.69
N ASP A 705 8.22 -24.53 -15.27
CA ASP A 705 9.33 -25.04 -16.08
C ASP A 705 8.79 -25.93 -17.22
N PRO A 706 9.20 -25.72 -18.48
CA PRO A 706 8.80 -26.59 -19.59
C PRO A 706 9.15 -28.07 -19.38
N ALA A 707 10.16 -28.37 -18.57
CA ALA A 707 10.57 -29.73 -18.20
C ALA A 707 9.85 -30.29 -16.96
N CYS A 708 8.85 -29.57 -16.43
CA CYS A 708 8.09 -30.00 -15.26
C CYS A 708 7.32 -31.31 -15.53
N ASN A 709 7.71 -32.36 -14.82
CA ASN A 709 7.04 -33.66 -14.83
C ASN A 709 6.29 -33.94 -13.51
N LYS A 710 5.95 -32.90 -12.74
CA LYS A 710 5.18 -33.07 -11.50
C LYS A 710 3.74 -33.47 -11.88
N ASP A 711 3.26 -34.54 -11.26
CA ASP A 711 1.88 -34.97 -11.44
C ASP A 711 0.93 -33.89 -10.92
N ALA A 712 -0.11 -33.59 -11.72
CA ALA A 712 -1.17 -32.70 -11.28
C ALA A 712 -1.84 -33.26 -10.02
N THR A 713 -2.16 -32.39 -9.06
CA THR A 713 -2.95 -32.79 -7.90
C THR A 713 -4.38 -33.01 -8.36
N ALA A 714 -4.77 -34.27 -8.55
CA ALA A 714 -6.14 -34.62 -8.91
C ALA A 714 -7.07 -34.41 -7.71
N PHE A 715 -8.01 -33.49 -7.83
CA PHE A 715 -9.02 -33.25 -6.80
C PHE A 715 -10.17 -34.27 -6.86
N ASN A 716 -10.16 -35.17 -7.86
CA ASN A 716 -11.19 -36.18 -8.11
C ASN A 716 -12.61 -35.61 -8.20
N ILE A 717 -12.73 -34.43 -8.84
CA ILE A 717 -14.01 -33.75 -9.04
C ILE A 717 -14.45 -33.99 -10.48
N SER A 718 -15.48 -34.81 -10.67
CA SER A 718 -16.10 -35.01 -11.98
C SER A 718 -17.02 -33.85 -12.31
N VAL A 719 -16.63 -33.02 -13.29
CA VAL A 719 -17.49 -31.96 -13.83
C VAL A 719 -18.41 -32.56 -14.90
N THR A 720 -19.70 -32.32 -14.78
CA THR A 720 -20.72 -32.84 -15.70
C THR A 720 -21.20 -31.76 -16.67
N ASP A 721 -21.87 -32.17 -17.75
CA ASP A 721 -22.50 -31.22 -18.68
C ASP A 721 -23.54 -30.31 -18.00
N ASP A 722 -24.18 -30.80 -16.93
CA ASP A 722 -25.11 -30.03 -16.09
C ASP A 722 -24.39 -28.89 -15.33
N ASP A 723 -23.12 -29.08 -14.96
CA ASP A 723 -22.31 -28.04 -14.32
C ASP A 723 -21.94 -26.94 -15.33
N PHE A 724 -21.63 -27.32 -16.57
CA PHE A 724 -21.35 -26.35 -17.63
C PHE A 724 -22.60 -25.67 -18.18
N ALA A 725 -23.78 -26.31 -18.11
CA ALA A 725 -25.05 -25.73 -18.50
C ALA A 725 -25.40 -24.47 -17.70
N ARG A 726 -24.82 -24.29 -16.49
CA ARG A 726 -24.95 -23.05 -15.69
C ARG A 726 -24.32 -21.83 -16.36
N TYR A 727 -23.40 -22.04 -17.29
CA TYR A 727 -22.74 -20.98 -18.06
C TYR A 727 -23.39 -20.77 -19.44
N ASP A 728 -24.42 -21.54 -19.79
CA ASP A 728 -25.21 -21.35 -20.99
C ASP A 728 -26.26 -20.25 -20.75
N ARG A 729 -26.16 -19.15 -21.48
CA ARG A 729 -27.10 -18.03 -21.43
C ARG A 729 -27.47 -17.61 -22.85
N GLU A 730 -28.64 -17.04 -23.05
CA GLU A 730 -29.03 -16.45 -24.34
C GLU A 730 -28.85 -14.93 -24.28
N ASP A 731 -28.25 -14.37 -25.31
CA ASP A 731 -28.23 -12.92 -25.51
C ASP A 731 -29.57 -12.40 -26.02
N GLN A 732 -29.71 -11.07 -26.06
CA GLN A 732 -30.96 -10.41 -26.46
C GLN A 732 -31.29 -10.57 -27.96
N HIS A 733 -30.41 -11.21 -28.73
CA HIS A 733 -30.60 -11.54 -30.14
C HIS A 733 -30.91 -13.04 -30.35
N GLY A 734 -31.05 -13.81 -29.28
CA GLY A 734 -31.32 -15.24 -29.30
C GLY A 734 -30.08 -16.09 -29.59
N ASN A 735 -28.87 -15.52 -29.46
CA ASN A 735 -27.63 -16.28 -29.58
C ASN A 735 -27.28 -16.91 -28.24
N LYS A 736 -26.96 -18.20 -28.26
CA LYS A 736 -26.50 -18.92 -27.08
C LYS A 736 -25.04 -18.54 -26.78
N ILE A 737 -24.83 -17.77 -25.72
CA ILE A 737 -23.54 -17.54 -25.07
C ILE A 737 -23.30 -18.74 -24.14
N SER A 738 -22.44 -19.64 -24.57
CA SER A 738 -22.03 -20.81 -23.80
C SER A 738 -20.50 -20.86 -23.73
N LEU A 739 -19.95 -21.45 -22.67
CA LEU A 739 -18.54 -21.86 -22.71
C LEU A 739 -18.34 -22.73 -23.95
N ASN A 740 -17.36 -22.35 -24.77
CA ASN A 740 -17.04 -23.11 -25.96
C ASN A 740 -16.42 -24.47 -25.56
N GLU A 741 -16.36 -25.39 -26.51
CA GLU A 741 -15.91 -26.76 -26.26
C GLU A 741 -14.48 -26.81 -25.67
N GLN A 742 -13.59 -25.95 -26.17
CA GLN A 742 -12.21 -25.85 -25.67
C GLN A 742 -12.14 -25.37 -24.21
N GLN A 743 -13.00 -24.43 -23.81
CA GLN A 743 -13.10 -23.93 -22.44
C GLN A 743 -13.63 -25.01 -21.50
N ARG A 744 -14.65 -25.77 -21.90
CA ARG A 744 -15.19 -26.88 -21.09
C ARG A 744 -14.15 -27.99 -20.92
N GLU A 745 -13.46 -28.34 -22.00
CA GLU A 745 -12.38 -29.33 -21.97
C GLU A 745 -11.23 -28.88 -21.07
N ALA A 746 -10.84 -27.59 -21.14
CA ALA A 746 -9.81 -27.02 -20.29
C ALA A 746 -10.19 -27.06 -18.80
N PHE A 747 -11.42 -26.68 -18.43
CA PHE A 747 -11.90 -26.76 -17.05
C PHE A 747 -11.92 -28.20 -16.53
N THR A 748 -12.33 -29.15 -17.36
CA THR A 748 -12.37 -30.57 -17.00
C THR A 748 -10.97 -31.13 -16.74
N LYS A 749 -9.97 -30.71 -17.54
CA LYS A 749 -8.54 -31.05 -17.39
C LYS A 749 -7.83 -30.31 -16.25
N LEU A 750 -8.39 -29.21 -15.74
CA LEU A 750 -7.80 -28.45 -14.65
C LEU A 750 -8.15 -29.06 -13.29
N LEU A 751 -9.28 -29.77 -13.21
CA LEU A 751 -9.81 -30.40 -12.00
C LEU A 751 -9.46 -31.90 -11.90
N ASN A 752 -9.15 -32.54 -13.03
CA ASN A 752 -8.73 -33.94 -13.17
C ASN A 752 -7.45 -34.03 -13.98
#